data_AF-A0A4C1VKC2-F1
#
_entry.id   AF-A0A4C1VKC2-F1
#
_cell.length_a   1.000
_cell.length_b   1.000
_cell.length_c   1.000
_cell.angle_alpha   90.00
_cell.angle_beta   90.00
_cell.angle_gamma   90.00
#
_symmetry.space_group_name_H-M   'P 1'
#
loop_
_entity.id
_entity.type
_entity.pdbx_description
1 polymer ?
#
loop_
_entity_poly.entity_id
_entity_poly.type
_entity_poly.pdbx_seq_one_letter_code
_entity_poly.pdbx_strand_id
1 'polypeptide(L)'
;MGISIDSSCWRPNAALVQSTCAACSELCKWCTFLPSGVYLANVEVSESEHRDGLQYFPLSHKISVAHAPVSGIVFSQLKATVQGQVVCAEPVACASLRVTLRPLAPDGSYVGRPIVTNCIDGKYKFNEVLPGSVEVSVPTERLCWAEARHNVAVTAAIANVPPFQHIGYALRFLSSHAVQVEFESGNERGTLAVQAGASQHCVPRASRYTLTPRGCHRFSPETYTAKVIPDKETPAIQINALSHAVGVKVFSPEQVDDLILRVESDRQAGSDVGPLQPVPATASAGGYVYEHTLYLAQGEVAVVSARSARLLFSPREPQQLIGGAECRPDALQLNAVRGLTLAGRLIPPVPDTDITLTIDDGSVELSQRTGEDGTYRFGPLDAGRQYTVRAHKDSYVFSAPDDRGDIFAHKLAEITVLLLDRADGKPLQGALVSVSGGSYRRNLQTGEEGQLTFPSLAPAEYYVKPLMKEYRFEPPHKIVAVEEGHTHSLTLRGVRIAWSALGTLVSVGGVGWSGATLVATPQPAHGAHCAHEEATTDAAGAFRIRGLLPKCKYTVVLKEATTPELQGLKLAKMHTLQIEEPGNDIEDIRLVAVQSQQLTDASVLVRAHIDHYKTLRLRLDLDTTESAGRAGGAAPLFSVRLDSTGYSATLNPGLMYVLPRLPADNRTYVVQLESTLSKTTHTYTEPVLYFTSDGHYKHFTIDFEPKVKSLEQELRQTSLLVIPLVGLLVLAVVHRDKLLGHLLALGSNVAARAQQKTTRPSRPEILDKNSIEQILNSVNAAGKRTGKQKKVQ
;
A
#
# COMPACT_ATOMS: atom_id res chain seq x y z
N MET A 1 51.07 -29.47 66.96
CA MET A 1 50.95 -29.90 68.37
C MET A 1 51.42 -31.34 68.50
N GLY A 2 52.11 -31.69 69.58
CA GLY A 2 52.55 -33.06 69.83
C GLY A 2 52.37 -33.41 71.30
N ILE A 3 52.07 -34.67 71.58
CA ILE A 3 51.93 -35.24 72.92
C ILE A 3 53.06 -36.27 73.09
N SER A 4 53.97 -36.06 74.04
CA SER A 4 55.12 -36.95 74.28
C SER A 4 55.22 -37.41 75.73
N ILE A 5 55.81 -38.57 75.98
CA ILE A 5 56.01 -39.03 77.37
C ILE A 5 57.18 -38.31 78.04
N ASP A 6 56.98 -37.83 79.28
CA ASP A 6 58.07 -37.37 80.15
C ASP A 6 58.70 -38.55 80.90
N SER A 7 59.98 -38.82 80.65
CA SER A 7 60.72 -39.90 81.31
C SER A 7 61.13 -39.60 82.75
N SER A 8 60.83 -38.40 83.28
CA SER A 8 61.30 -37.96 84.60
C SER A 8 60.38 -38.32 85.79
N CYS A 9 59.21 -38.92 85.54
CA CYS A 9 58.32 -39.36 86.62
C CYS A 9 58.58 -40.81 87.03
N TRP A 10 59.50 -41.02 87.98
CA TRP A 10 59.70 -42.31 88.66
C TRP A 10 59.27 -42.18 90.13
N ARG A 11 58.07 -42.68 90.48
CA ARG A 11 57.62 -42.92 91.86
C ARG A 11 56.71 -44.15 91.91
N PRO A 12 56.89 -45.10 92.85
CA PRO A 12 56.08 -46.30 92.91
C PRO A 12 54.71 -46.01 93.55
N ASN A 13 53.68 -46.68 93.02
CA ASN A 13 52.28 -46.73 93.45
C ASN A 13 51.36 -45.56 93.05
N ALA A 14 50.77 -45.67 91.86
CA ALA A 14 49.38 -45.26 91.64
C ALA A 14 48.79 -46.09 90.49
N ALA A 15 47.65 -46.74 90.72
CA ALA A 15 46.82 -47.27 89.64
C ALA A 15 45.95 -46.14 89.11
N LEU A 16 46.19 -45.69 87.87
CA LEU A 16 45.30 -44.78 87.15
C LEU A 16 45.29 -45.18 85.67
N VAL A 17 44.12 -45.61 85.16
CA VAL A 17 43.93 -46.12 83.79
C VAL A 17 43.55 -45.00 82.80
N GLN A 18 43.50 -43.74 83.23
CA GLN A 18 43.26 -42.59 82.34
C GLN A 18 44.02 -41.37 82.85
N SER A 19 44.88 -40.78 82.01
CA SER A 19 45.47 -39.46 82.25
C SER A 19 44.92 -38.47 81.23
N THR A 20 44.18 -37.45 81.68
CA THR A 20 43.71 -36.34 80.84
C THR A 20 44.76 -35.23 80.83
N CYS A 21 45.33 -34.92 79.67
CA CYS A 21 46.12 -33.70 79.48
C CYS A 21 45.20 -32.57 79.04
N ALA A 22 45.15 -31.47 79.80
CA ALA A 22 44.49 -30.24 79.38
C ALA A 22 45.33 -29.53 78.28
N ALA A 23 44.65 -28.82 77.38
CA ALA A 23 45.20 -28.23 76.15
C ALA A 23 46.54 -27.49 76.35
N CYS A 24 47.58 -27.95 75.64
CA CYS A 24 48.90 -27.32 75.59
C CYS A 24 49.12 -26.68 74.22
N SER A 25 49.59 -25.44 74.20
CA SER A 25 49.88 -24.69 72.97
C SER A 25 51.19 -25.14 72.27
N GLU A 26 52.14 -25.75 72.99
CA GLU A 26 53.33 -26.42 72.46
C GLU A 26 53.64 -27.70 73.26
N LEU A 27 54.23 -28.72 72.61
CA LEU A 27 54.47 -30.12 73.06
C LEU A 27 53.99 -30.48 74.48
N CYS A 28 52.82 -31.13 74.59
CA CYS A 28 52.25 -31.57 75.85
C CYS A 28 52.97 -32.83 76.34
N LYS A 29 53.55 -32.79 77.54
CA LYS A 29 54.22 -33.95 78.14
C LYS A 29 53.29 -34.68 79.11
N TRP A 30 53.19 -36.01 79.00
CA TRP A 30 52.36 -36.85 79.88
C TRP A 30 53.15 -38.01 80.48
N CYS A 31 52.69 -38.56 81.60
CA CYS A 31 53.24 -39.80 82.17
C CYS A 31 52.14 -40.53 82.97
N THR A 32 52.19 -41.86 82.98
CA THR A 32 51.31 -42.70 83.80
C THR A 32 52.01 -44.01 84.16
N PHE A 33 51.56 -44.67 85.23
CA PHE A 33 52.09 -45.95 85.69
C PHE A 33 51.21 -47.10 85.22
N LEU A 34 51.81 -48.09 84.57
CA LEU A 34 51.14 -49.30 84.07
C LEU A 34 51.85 -50.55 84.63
N PRO A 35 51.11 -51.61 85.01
CA PRO A 35 51.72 -52.89 85.39
C PRO A 35 52.48 -53.51 84.21
N SER A 36 53.39 -54.46 84.47
CA SER A 36 54.15 -55.08 83.38
C SER A 36 53.23 -55.79 82.40
N GLY A 37 53.38 -55.50 81.11
CA GLY A 37 52.48 -55.97 80.06
C GLY A 37 52.65 -55.21 78.74
N VAL A 38 51.90 -55.64 77.73
CA VAL A 38 51.87 -55.00 76.41
C VAL A 38 50.58 -54.19 76.29
N TYR A 39 50.71 -52.90 76.02
CA TYR A 39 49.62 -51.94 75.93
C TYR A 39 49.57 -51.31 74.53
N LEU A 40 48.39 -50.82 74.16
CA LEU A 40 48.20 -50.00 72.98
C LEU A 40 47.83 -48.60 73.48
N ALA A 41 48.69 -47.61 73.26
CA ALA A 41 48.35 -46.22 73.55
C ALA A 41 47.76 -45.56 72.31
N ASN A 42 46.72 -44.76 72.48
CA ASN A 42 46.10 -43.94 71.45
C ASN A 42 45.67 -42.59 72.07
N VAL A 43 45.54 -41.55 71.24
CA VAL A 43 45.00 -40.26 71.67
C VAL A 43 43.52 -40.23 71.33
N GLU A 44 42.68 -40.11 72.36
CA GLU A 44 41.24 -39.95 72.20
C GLU A 44 40.93 -38.49 71.82
N VAL A 45 40.18 -38.30 70.75
CA VAL A 45 39.78 -36.99 70.22
C VAL A 45 38.26 -36.97 70.15
N SER A 46 37.61 -35.91 70.62
CA SER A 46 36.15 -35.83 70.57
C SER A 46 35.63 -35.76 69.14
N GLU A 47 34.37 -36.16 68.92
CA GLU A 47 33.69 -36.04 67.62
C GLU A 47 33.72 -34.59 67.08
N SER A 48 33.66 -33.57 67.94
CA SER A 48 33.80 -32.17 67.53
C SER A 48 35.22 -31.82 67.09
N GLU A 49 36.24 -32.23 67.83
CA GLU A 49 37.62 -31.92 67.50
C GLU A 49 38.08 -32.70 66.26
N HIS A 50 37.57 -33.91 66.07
CA HIS A 50 37.78 -34.69 64.85
C HIS A 50 37.16 -33.99 63.64
N ARG A 51 35.97 -33.39 63.78
CA ARG A 51 35.33 -32.56 62.75
C ARG A 51 36.13 -31.30 62.43
N ASP A 52 36.81 -30.71 63.43
CA ASP A 52 37.65 -29.52 63.25
C ASP A 52 39.05 -29.85 62.68
N GLY A 53 39.28 -31.09 62.23
CA GLY A 53 40.51 -31.52 61.57
C GLY A 53 41.64 -31.91 62.54
N LEU A 54 41.31 -32.18 63.81
CA LEU A 54 42.28 -32.68 64.79
C LEU A 54 42.37 -34.21 64.72
N GLN A 55 43.54 -34.72 64.33
CA GLN A 55 43.86 -36.14 64.40
C GLN A 55 45.36 -36.28 64.67
N TYR A 56 45.74 -37.30 65.45
CA TYR A 56 47.13 -37.57 65.81
C TYR A 56 47.66 -38.82 65.10
N PHE A 57 48.96 -38.83 64.79
CA PHE A 57 49.67 -39.95 64.19
C PHE A 57 50.90 -40.35 65.03
N PRO A 58 51.20 -41.67 65.17
CA PRO A 58 50.41 -42.81 64.71
C PRO A 58 49.10 -42.95 65.49
N LEU A 59 48.06 -43.58 64.90
CA LEU A 59 46.76 -43.75 65.56
C LEU A 59 46.86 -44.55 66.86
N SER A 60 47.85 -45.43 66.94
CA SER A 60 48.23 -46.10 68.18
C SER A 60 49.71 -46.47 68.22
N HIS A 61 50.25 -46.56 69.43
CA HIS A 61 51.59 -47.08 69.73
C HIS A 61 51.46 -48.38 70.53
N LYS A 62 52.14 -49.44 70.09
CA LYS A 62 52.27 -50.67 70.88
C LYS A 62 53.46 -50.53 71.83
N ILE A 63 53.20 -50.59 73.13
CA ILE A 63 54.16 -50.30 74.19
C ILE A 63 54.31 -51.54 75.06
N SER A 64 55.54 -51.95 75.35
CA SER A 64 55.82 -53.05 76.27
C SER A 64 56.45 -52.49 77.54
N VAL A 65 55.73 -52.57 78.67
CA VAL A 65 56.19 -52.08 79.97
C VAL A 65 56.75 -53.25 80.77
N ALA A 66 58.01 -53.15 81.18
CA ALA A 66 58.71 -54.15 82.00
C ALA A 66 59.22 -53.49 83.30
N HIS A 67 60.53 -53.50 83.57
CA HIS A 67 61.12 -52.97 84.79
C HIS A 67 61.72 -51.55 84.65
N ALA A 68 61.56 -50.91 83.48
CA ALA A 68 62.16 -49.61 83.17
C ALA A 68 61.11 -48.67 82.50
N PRO A 69 61.26 -47.34 82.66
CA PRO A 69 60.35 -46.38 82.05
C PRO A 69 60.48 -46.41 80.53
N VAL A 70 59.35 -46.41 79.82
CA VAL A 70 59.32 -46.40 78.35
C VAL A 70 59.21 -44.95 77.86
N SER A 71 60.22 -44.50 77.13
CA SER A 71 60.28 -43.17 76.51
C SER A 71 60.15 -43.25 74.98
N GLY A 72 59.94 -42.12 74.31
CA GLY A 72 59.85 -42.05 72.84
C GLY A 72 58.45 -42.26 72.25
N ILE A 73 57.42 -42.40 73.08
CA ILE A 73 56.02 -42.43 72.64
C ILE A 73 55.57 -41.00 72.36
N VAL A 74 55.40 -40.68 71.08
CA VAL A 74 55.01 -39.35 70.59
C VAL A 74 53.82 -39.49 69.66
N PHE A 75 52.80 -38.68 69.90
CA PHE A 75 51.65 -38.47 69.02
C PHE A 75 51.72 -37.03 68.49
N SER A 76 51.94 -36.85 67.19
CA SER A 76 51.92 -35.51 66.58
C SER A 76 50.62 -35.30 65.82
N GLN A 77 50.12 -34.07 65.77
CA GLN A 77 49.02 -33.72 64.86
C GLN A 77 49.41 -34.14 63.44
N LEU A 78 48.57 -34.96 62.82
CA LEU A 78 48.78 -35.49 61.49
C LEU A 78 48.73 -34.33 60.50
N LYS A 79 49.91 -33.91 60.04
CA LYS A 79 50.08 -33.03 58.89
C LYS A 79 50.41 -33.93 57.71
N ALA A 80 49.40 -34.28 56.92
CA ALA A 80 49.59 -35.17 55.80
C ALA A 80 50.21 -34.45 54.61
N THR A 81 50.90 -35.21 53.76
CA THR A 81 51.27 -34.80 52.42
C THR A 81 50.30 -35.40 51.43
N VAL A 82 49.53 -34.55 50.75
CA VAL A 82 48.68 -34.97 49.62
C VAL A 82 49.50 -34.80 48.35
N GLN A 83 49.69 -35.88 47.59
CA GLN A 83 50.50 -35.87 46.38
C GLN A 83 49.81 -36.59 45.23
N GLY A 84 50.16 -36.22 44.00
CA GLY A 84 49.62 -36.84 42.81
C GLY A 84 50.44 -36.54 41.57
N GLN A 85 49.93 -37.00 40.43
CA GLN A 85 50.60 -36.84 39.14
C GLN A 85 49.64 -36.29 38.09
N VAL A 86 50.22 -35.61 37.11
CA VAL A 86 49.55 -35.06 35.94
C VAL A 86 50.21 -35.69 34.72
N VAL A 87 49.43 -36.40 33.92
CA VAL A 87 49.91 -37.17 32.77
C VAL A 87 49.50 -36.46 31.49
N CYS A 88 50.50 -35.94 30.77
CA CYS A 88 50.30 -35.19 29.54
C CYS A 88 51.22 -35.75 28.45
N ALA A 89 50.67 -35.99 27.27
CA ALA A 89 51.43 -36.53 26.15
C ALA A 89 52.53 -35.57 25.66
N GLU A 90 52.25 -34.26 25.71
CA GLU A 90 53.24 -33.22 25.52
C GLU A 90 53.57 -32.61 26.88
N PRO A 91 54.80 -32.78 27.40
CA PRO A 91 55.18 -32.26 28.72
C PRO A 91 54.97 -30.75 28.86
N VAL A 92 55.16 -30.00 27.77
CA VAL A 92 54.99 -28.54 27.71
C VAL A 92 53.53 -28.12 27.96
N ALA A 93 52.54 -28.96 27.64
CA ALA A 93 51.12 -28.64 27.88
C ALA A 93 50.83 -28.48 29.39
N CYS A 94 51.54 -29.22 30.23
CA CYS A 94 51.32 -29.24 31.67
C CYS A 94 52.44 -28.56 32.46
N ALA A 95 53.37 -27.91 31.75
CA ALA A 95 54.36 -27.03 32.36
C ALA A 95 53.63 -25.94 33.15
N SER A 96 54.02 -25.77 34.42
CA SER A 96 53.45 -24.76 35.35
C SER A 96 51.94 -24.87 35.62
N LEU A 97 51.34 -26.05 35.44
CA LEU A 97 49.94 -26.28 35.80
C LEU A 97 49.72 -26.07 37.30
N ARG A 98 48.77 -25.21 37.66
CA ARG A 98 48.40 -24.93 39.05
C ARG A 98 47.35 -25.92 39.53
N VAL A 99 47.71 -26.83 40.40
CA VAL A 99 46.77 -27.77 41.04
C VAL A 99 46.21 -27.11 42.29
N THR A 100 44.90 -27.22 42.50
CA THR A 100 44.21 -26.64 43.66
C THR A 100 43.68 -27.74 44.58
N LEU A 101 43.85 -27.57 45.88
CA LEU A 101 43.27 -28.42 46.92
C LEU A 101 42.28 -27.60 47.74
N ARG A 102 41.07 -28.12 47.95
CA ARG A 102 40.02 -27.52 48.79
C ARG A 102 39.58 -28.52 49.86
N PRO A 103 39.64 -28.15 51.15
CA PRO A 103 39.05 -28.96 52.20
C PRO A 103 37.52 -29.05 52.06
N LEU A 104 36.96 -30.21 52.40
CA LEU A 104 35.53 -30.51 52.35
C LEU A 104 35.00 -30.82 53.75
N ALA A 105 33.82 -30.31 54.07
CA ALA A 105 33.03 -30.71 55.23
C ALA A 105 32.40 -32.10 55.02
N PRO A 106 31.86 -32.74 56.09
CA PRO A 106 31.16 -34.03 55.97
C PRO A 106 29.94 -34.01 55.03
N ASP A 107 29.33 -32.85 54.82
CA ASP A 107 28.23 -32.64 53.87
C ASP A 107 28.70 -32.37 52.43
N GLY A 108 30.01 -32.37 52.19
CA GLY A 108 30.63 -32.10 50.89
C GLY A 108 30.79 -30.62 50.55
N SER A 109 30.45 -29.70 51.44
CA SER A 109 30.66 -28.26 51.22
C SER A 109 32.12 -27.85 51.38
N TYR A 110 32.54 -26.78 50.69
CA TYR A 110 33.92 -26.28 50.78
C TYR A 110 34.17 -25.57 52.10
N VAL A 111 35.27 -25.91 52.76
CA VAL A 111 35.69 -25.29 54.03
C VAL A 111 37.08 -24.69 53.90
N GLY A 112 37.25 -23.49 54.45
CA GLY A 112 38.55 -22.81 54.45
C GLY A 112 38.96 -22.25 53.08
N ARG A 113 40.23 -21.87 52.96
CA ARG A 113 40.78 -21.27 51.72
C ARG A 113 41.40 -22.36 50.83
N PRO A 114 41.29 -22.22 49.49
CA PRO A 114 41.96 -23.12 48.57
C PRO A 114 43.49 -22.99 48.70
N ILE A 115 44.18 -24.13 48.67
CA ILE A 115 45.64 -24.20 48.63
C ILE A 115 46.03 -24.50 47.18
N VAL A 116 46.98 -23.75 46.64
CA VAL A 116 47.43 -23.92 45.24
C VAL A 116 48.90 -24.29 45.22
N THR A 117 49.26 -25.28 44.39
CA THR A 117 50.65 -25.69 44.17
C THR A 117 50.91 -25.82 42.66
N ASN A 118 52.16 -25.66 42.25
CA ASN A 118 52.55 -25.87 40.85
C ASN A 118 52.97 -27.31 40.62
N CYS A 119 52.57 -27.86 39.48
CA CYS A 119 53.07 -29.12 38.98
C CYS A 119 54.50 -28.93 38.46
N ILE A 120 55.43 -29.75 38.96
CA ILE A 120 56.84 -29.79 38.55
C ILE A 120 57.11 -31.21 38.04
N ASP A 121 57.59 -31.33 36.80
CA ASP A 121 57.87 -32.62 36.13
C ASP A 121 56.70 -33.62 36.21
N GLY A 122 55.47 -33.14 36.00
CA GLY A 122 54.25 -33.97 36.04
C GLY A 122 53.84 -34.43 37.44
N LYS A 123 54.44 -33.90 38.51
CA LYS A 123 54.09 -34.24 39.90
C LYS A 123 53.76 -32.99 40.71
N TYR A 124 52.86 -33.14 41.67
CA TYR A 124 52.51 -32.07 42.61
C TYR A 124 52.38 -32.63 44.03
N LYS A 125 52.63 -31.76 45.02
CA LYS A 125 52.43 -32.07 46.43
C LYS A 125 51.92 -30.86 47.20
N PHE A 126 51.05 -31.13 48.15
CA PHE A 126 50.58 -30.23 49.18
C PHE A 126 51.12 -30.73 50.51
N ASN A 127 51.87 -29.89 51.22
CA ASN A 127 52.39 -30.21 52.55
C ASN A 127 51.48 -29.61 53.61
N GLU A 128 51.50 -30.20 54.81
CA GLU A 128 50.75 -29.70 55.97
C GLU A 128 49.22 -29.69 55.76
N VAL A 129 48.69 -30.65 55.01
CA VAL A 129 47.24 -30.81 54.81
C VAL A 129 46.64 -31.44 56.05
N LEU A 130 45.57 -30.83 56.57
CA LEU A 130 44.84 -31.36 57.70
C LEU A 130 44.07 -32.65 57.31
N PRO A 131 43.92 -33.60 58.24
CA PRO A 131 43.16 -34.82 58.02
C PRO A 131 41.68 -34.52 57.78
N GLY A 132 41.04 -35.32 56.92
CA GLY A 132 39.67 -35.08 56.47
C GLY A 132 39.48 -35.32 54.98
N SER A 133 38.33 -34.92 54.44
CA SER A 133 38.05 -35.04 53.00
C SER A 133 38.51 -33.80 52.25
N VAL A 134 39.16 -33.96 51.10
CA VAL A 134 39.62 -32.85 50.25
C VAL A 134 39.25 -33.09 48.80
N GLU A 135 38.91 -32.03 48.06
CA GLU A 135 38.83 -32.04 46.59
C GLU A 135 40.16 -31.51 46.03
N VAL A 136 40.78 -32.28 45.13
CA VAL A 136 41.92 -31.83 44.34
C VAL A 136 41.47 -31.62 42.91
N SER A 137 41.77 -30.47 42.32
CA SER A 137 41.30 -30.09 40.99
C SER A 137 42.38 -29.46 40.12
N VAL A 138 42.26 -29.66 38.80
CA VAL A 138 43.09 -29.03 37.78
C VAL A 138 42.30 -27.98 36.96
N PRO A 139 42.97 -26.92 36.45
CA PRO A 139 42.35 -25.92 35.59
C PRO A 139 41.82 -26.53 34.29
N THR A 140 40.64 -26.08 33.85
CA THR A 140 39.91 -26.63 32.68
C THR A 140 39.83 -25.64 31.51
N GLU A 141 40.43 -24.46 31.62
CA GLU A 141 40.31 -23.36 30.65
C GLU A 141 41.08 -23.66 29.35
N ARG A 142 42.20 -24.39 29.47
CA ARG A 142 43.09 -24.74 28.34
C ARG A 142 43.09 -26.23 28.01
N LEU A 143 42.99 -27.08 29.03
CA LEU A 143 43.15 -28.53 28.94
C LEU A 143 41.88 -29.26 29.33
N CYS A 144 41.61 -30.34 28.62
CA CYS A 144 40.54 -31.27 28.93
C CYS A 144 41.10 -32.52 29.61
N TRP A 145 40.40 -32.94 30.65
CA TRP A 145 40.82 -34.01 31.56
C TRP A 145 39.81 -35.14 31.53
N ALA A 146 40.27 -36.39 31.69
CA ALA A 146 39.36 -37.52 31.89
C ALA A 146 38.48 -37.29 33.13
N GLU A 147 39.10 -36.84 34.21
CA GLU A 147 38.46 -36.28 35.40
C GLU A 147 39.24 -35.03 35.80
N ALA A 148 38.58 -33.89 35.95
CA ALA A 148 39.25 -32.63 36.33
C ALA A 148 39.35 -32.44 37.85
N ARG A 149 38.67 -33.30 38.63
CA ARG A 149 38.57 -33.22 40.09
C ARG A 149 38.52 -34.62 40.69
N HIS A 150 39.20 -34.80 41.82
CA HIS A 150 39.17 -36.02 42.60
C HIS A 150 38.93 -35.70 44.07
N ASN A 151 38.01 -36.44 44.70
CA ASN A 151 37.80 -36.38 46.15
C ASN A 151 38.68 -37.42 46.83
N VAL A 152 39.49 -37.00 47.80
CA VAL A 152 40.48 -37.84 48.48
C VAL A 152 40.31 -37.72 49.99
N ALA A 153 40.26 -38.86 50.67
CA ALA A 153 40.25 -38.91 52.13
C ALA A 153 41.70 -38.93 52.66
N VAL A 154 42.03 -37.97 53.51
CA VAL A 154 43.34 -37.81 54.13
C VAL A 154 43.34 -38.48 55.50
N THR A 155 43.65 -39.78 55.51
CA THR A 155 43.62 -40.63 56.72
C THR A 155 45.00 -41.10 57.20
N ALA A 156 46.04 -40.83 56.41
CA ALA A 156 47.41 -41.25 56.66
C ALA A 156 48.41 -40.11 56.38
N ALA A 157 49.67 -40.31 56.77
CA ALA A 157 50.76 -39.34 56.56
C ALA A 157 50.97 -38.98 55.08
N ILE A 158 50.65 -39.89 54.16
CA ILE A 158 50.69 -39.66 52.72
C ILE A 158 49.35 -40.09 52.13
N ALA A 159 48.70 -39.18 51.40
CA ALA A 159 47.50 -39.48 50.62
C ALA A 159 47.80 -39.29 49.12
N ASN A 160 47.48 -40.31 48.32
CA ASN A 160 47.74 -40.30 46.88
C ASN A 160 46.46 -39.96 46.13
N VAL A 161 46.54 -38.96 45.25
CA VAL A 161 45.46 -38.59 44.32
C VAL A 161 45.60 -39.40 43.04
N PRO A 162 44.50 -39.91 42.46
CA PRO A 162 44.52 -40.50 41.11
C PRO A 162 45.16 -39.54 40.07
N PRO A 163 45.81 -40.06 39.02
CA PRO A 163 46.50 -39.23 38.04
C PRO A 163 45.49 -38.46 37.18
N PHE A 164 45.71 -37.15 37.06
CA PHE A 164 44.97 -36.33 36.10
C PHE A 164 45.44 -36.63 34.68
N GLN A 165 44.58 -37.23 33.86
CA GLN A 165 44.90 -37.61 32.48
C GLN A 165 44.44 -36.54 31.51
N HIS A 166 45.39 -35.89 30.82
CA HIS A 166 45.10 -34.94 29.75
C HIS A 166 44.62 -35.68 28.49
N ILE A 167 43.36 -35.47 28.12
CA ILE A 167 42.70 -36.16 27.00
C ILE A 167 42.56 -35.28 25.74
N GLY A 168 42.72 -33.97 25.87
CA GLY A 168 42.47 -33.03 24.78
C GLY A 168 42.56 -31.56 25.17
N TYR A 169 42.22 -30.68 24.24
CA TYR A 169 42.27 -29.24 24.44
C TYR A 169 40.87 -28.64 24.56
N ALA A 170 40.75 -27.58 25.36
CA ALA A 170 39.51 -26.83 25.49
C ALA A 170 39.45 -25.73 24.41
N LEU A 171 38.43 -25.80 23.55
CA LEU A 171 38.12 -24.76 22.59
C LEU A 171 36.98 -23.89 23.12
N ARG A 172 37.12 -22.58 22.99
CA ARG A 172 36.12 -21.60 23.38
C ARG A 172 35.43 -21.07 22.15
N PHE A 173 34.10 -21.00 22.20
CA PHE A 173 33.27 -20.50 21.12
C PHE A 173 32.48 -19.30 21.61
N LEU A 174 32.28 -18.34 20.71
CA LEU A 174 31.29 -17.29 20.85
C LEU A 174 30.38 -17.37 19.63
N SER A 175 29.24 -18.06 19.78
CA SER A 175 28.31 -18.28 18.69
C SER A 175 27.12 -17.35 18.79
N SER A 176 26.70 -16.79 17.66
CA SER A 176 25.43 -16.06 17.57
C SER A 176 24.21 -16.96 17.80
N HIS A 177 24.24 -18.23 17.39
CA HIS A 177 23.12 -19.17 17.44
C HIS A 177 23.56 -20.55 17.94
N ALA A 178 22.62 -21.39 18.37
CA ALA A 178 22.93 -22.79 18.66
C ALA A 178 23.22 -23.54 17.33
N VAL A 179 24.36 -24.22 17.24
CA VAL A 179 24.84 -24.86 16.00
C VAL A 179 25.65 -26.12 16.28
N GLN A 180 25.55 -27.11 15.40
CA GLN A 180 26.45 -28.27 15.43
C GLN A 180 27.72 -27.94 14.66
N VAL A 181 28.88 -28.04 15.29
CA VAL A 181 30.18 -27.79 14.64
C VAL A 181 30.88 -29.12 14.44
N GLU A 182 31.03 -29.53 13.19
CA GLU A 182 31.91 -30.65 12.82
C GLU A 182 33.35 -30.19 12.93
N PHE A 183 34.20 -30.96 13.61
CA PHE A 183 35.64 -30.72 13.63
C PHE A 183 36.37 -31.85 12.91
N GLU A 184 37.45 -31.48 12.22
CA GLU A 184 38.38 -32.41 11.58
C GLU A 184 39.83 -32.00 11.88
N SER A 185 40.65 -32.97 12.27
CA SER A 185 42.08 -32.80 12.45
C SER A 185 42.84 -34.10 12.17
N GLY A 186 43.42 -34.20 10.96
CA GLY A 186 44.06 -35.44 10.51
C GLY A 186 43.04 -36.59 10.45
N ASN A 187 43.20 -37.59 11.33
CA ASN A 187 42.28 -38.73 11.43
C ASN A 187 41.17 -38.53 12.49
N GLU A 188 41.27 -37.49 13.32
CA GLU A 188 40.29 -37.20 14.37
C GLU A 188 39.12 -36.40 13.79
N ARG A 189 37.89 -36.89 13.99
CA ARG A 189 36.66 -36.23 13.54
C ARG A 189 35.58 -36.35 14.60
N GLY A 190 34.72 -35.35 14.69
CA GLY A 190 33.58 -35.38 15.60
C GLY A 190 32.68 -34.17 15.49
N THR A 191 31.67 -34.10 16.34
CA THR A 191 30.65 -33.05 16.33
C THR A 191 30.52 -32.40 17.71
N LEU A 192 30.47 -31.08 17.75
CA LEU A 192 30.28 -30.29 18.97
C LEU A 192 28.92 -29.59 18.93
N ALA A 193 28.12 -29.74 19.99
CA ALA A 193 26.85 -29.02 20.14
C ALA A 193 27.10 -27.65 20.79
N VAL A 194 27.39 -26.64 19.98
CA VAL A 194 27.73 -25.29 20.44
C VAL A 194 26.44 -24.50 20.68
N GLN A 195 26.24 -24.02 21.90
CA GLN A 195 25.07 -23.19 22.25
C GLN A 195 25.28 -21.74 21.84
N ALA A 196 24.18 -20.98 21.72
CA ALA A 196 24.25 -19.54 21.53
C ALA A 196 24.96 -18.85 22.72
N GLY A 197 25.78 -17.85 22.42
CA GLY A 197 26.65 -17.18 23.39
C GLY A 197 28.01 -17.86 23.58
N ALA A 198 28.61 -17.63 24.74
CA ALA A 198 29.93 -18.17 25.07
C ALA A 198 29.81 -19.62 25.56
N SER A 199 30.59 -20.52 24.97
CA SER A 199 30.65 -21.94 25.37
C SER A 199 32.06 -22.50 25.28
N GLN A 200 32.31 -23.61 25.98
CA GLN A 200 33.59 -24.30 25.99
C GLN A 200 33.38 -25.79 25.72
N HIS A 201 34.15 -26.35 24.80
CA HIS A 201 34.06 -27.75 24.39
C HIS A 201 35.43 -28.41 24.33
N CYS A 202 35.46 -29.70 24.65
CA CYS A 202 36.68 -30.52 24.60
C CYS A 202 36.83 -31.20 23.24
N VAL A 203 38.03 -31.13 22.67
CA VAL A 203 38.40 -31.82 21.42
C VAL A 203 39.61 -32.75 21.65
N PRO A 204 39.70 -33.89 20.93
CA PRO A 204 40.85 -34.78 20.99
C PRO A 204 42.18 -34.07 20.69
N ARG A 205 43.30 -34.59 21.18
CA ARG A 205 44.63 -33.95 21.06
C ARG A 205 45.08 -33.80 19.59
N ALA A 206 45.09 -32.57 19.11
CA ALA A 206 45.72 -32.17 17.86
C ALA A 206 46.17 -30.70 17.85
N SER A 207 47.05 -30.33 16.91
CA SER A 207 47.64 -28.97 16.82
C SER A 207 46.80 -27.98 16.00
N ARG A 208 45.88 -28.47 15.17
CA ARG A 208 45.03 -27.66 14.30
C ARG A 208 43.71 -28.36 13.99
N TYR A 209 42.59 -27.67 14.11
CA TYR A 209 41.25 -28.17 13.77
C TYR A 209 40.64 -27.32 12.66
N THR A 210 40.01 -27.98 11.70
CA THR A 210 39.07 -27.37 10.77
C THR A 210 37.67 -27.54 11.33
N LEU A 211 36.95 -26.44 11.51
CA LEU A 211 35.65 -26.39 12.17
C LEU A 211 34.60 -25.97 11.15
N THR A 212 33.58 -26.79 10.94
CA THR A 212 32.53 -26.58 9.95
C THR A 212 31.17 -26.54 10.64
N PRO A 213 30.55 -25.36 10.79
CA PRO A 213 29.19 -25.27 11.32
C PRO A 213 28.19 -25.91 10.36
N ARG A 214 27.30 -26.75 10.89
CA ARG A 214 26.21 -27.43 10.19
C ARG A 214 24.88 -27.09 10.84
N GLY A 215 23.85 -26.97 10.01
CA GLY A 215 22.50 -26.69 10.43
C GLY A 215 21.75 -25.80 9.43
N CYS A 216 20.71 -25.14 9.92
CA CYS A 216 19.82 -24.29 9.14
C CYS A 216 20.32 -22.85 8.97
N HIS A 217 21.46 -22.51 9.57
CA HIS A 217 22.11 -21.20 9.48
C HIS A 217 23.24 -21.24 8.46
N ARG A 218 23.47 -20.14 7.74
CA ARG A 218 24.63 -19.95 6.85
C ARG A 218 25.63 -18.99 7.49
N PHE A 219 26.91 -19.30 7.30
CA PHE A 219 28.03 -18.60 7.92
C PHE A 219 29.03 -18.18 6.84
N SER A 220 29.72 -17.06 7.05
CA SER A 220 30.90 -16.70 6.26
C SER A 220 32.05 -16.35 7.20
N PRO A 221 33.21 -17.02 7.08
CA PRO A 221 33.50 -18.13 6.17
C PRO A 221 32.69 -19.40 6.52
N GLU A 222 32.55 -20.33 5.56
CA GLU A 222 31.86 -21.61 5.78
C GLU A 222 32.64 -22.56 6.71
N THR A 223 33.96 -22.37 6.81
CA THR A 223 34.85 -23.16 7.67
C THR A 223 35.78 -22.24 8.45
N TYR A 224 36.04 -22.59 9.70
CA TYR A 224 36.94 -21.90 10.61
C TYR A 224 38.16 -22.76 10.92
N THR A 225 39.28 -22.16 11.29
CA THR A 225 40.49 -22.91 11.70
C THR A 225 40.90 -22.51 13.11
N ALA A 226 41.00 -23.49 14.01
CA ALA A 226 41.53 -23.30 15.35
C ALA A 226 42.94 -23.91 15.44
N LYS A 227 43.95 -23.09 15.76
CA LYS A 227 45.31 -23.55 16.04
C LYS A 227 45.49 -23.59 17.56
N VAL A 228 45.92 -24.74 18.07
CA VAL A 228 46.18 -24.90 19.51
C VAL A 228 47.68 -24.87 19.75
N ILE A 229 48.10 -24.01 20.68
CA ILE A 229 49.47 -23.95 21.16
C ILE A 229 49.46 -24.49 22.60
N PRO A 230 50.17 -25.58 22.89
CA PRO A 230 50.01 -26.32 24.15
C PRO A 230 50.16 -25.49 25.41
N ASP A 231 50.98 -24.44 25.45
CA ASP A 231 51.25 -23.60 26.63
C ASP A 231 50.40 -22.30 26.70
N LYS A 232 49.56 -22.03 25.69
CA LYS A 232 48.78 -20.79 25.60
C LYS A 232 47.28 -21.06 25.47
N GLU A 233 46.48 -20.14 25.98
CA GLU A 233 45.04 -20.18 25.77
C GLU A 233 44.71 -19.97 24.28
N THR A 234 43.78 -20.76 23.77
CA THR A 234 43.31 -20.62 22.39
C THR A 234 42.30 -19.47 22.33
N PRO A 235 42.45 -18.51 21.40
CA PRO A 235 41.46 -17.45 21.21
C PRO A 235 40.06 -18.01 20.94
N ALA A 236 39.03 -17.31 21.40
CA ALA A 236 37.65 -17.74 21.18
C ALA A 236 37.29 -17.69 19.68
N ILE A 237 36.73 -18.78 19.16
CA ILE A 237 36.25 -18.86 17.79
C ILE A 237 34.89 -18.15 17.71
N GLN A 238 34.81 -17.09 16.91
CA GLN A 238 33.57 -16.33 16.70
C GLN A 238 32.79 -16.90 15.50
N ILE A 239 31.56 -17.35 15.75
CA ILE A 239 30.69 -17.97 14.73
C ILE A 239 29.41 -17.14 14.61
N ASN A 240 29.33 -16.34 13.55
CA ASN A 240 28.22 -15.43 13.31
C ASN A 240 27.41 -15.89 12.10
N ALA A 241 26.14 -16.24 12.32
CA ALA A 241 25.22 -16.57 11.24
C ALA A 241 24.91 -15.29 10.44
N LEU A 242 24.95 -15.40 9.12
CA LEU A 242 24.62 -14.31 8.20
C LEU A 242 23.18 -14.38 7.71
N SER A 243 22.67 -15.59 7.51
CA SER A 243 21.32 -15.83 7.03
C SER A 243 20.76 -17.14 7.56
N HIS A 244 19.44 -17.22 7.58
CA HIS A 244 18.67 -18.26 8.25
C HIS A 244 17.74 -18.94 7.25
N ALA A 245 17.58 -20.26 7.39
CA ALA A 245 16.67 -21.02 6.55
C ALA A 245 15.21 -20.55 6.74
N VAL A 246 14.55 -20.28 5.62
CA VAL A 246 13.14 -19.89 5.50
C VAL A 246 12.50 -20.85 4.51
N GLY A 247 11.69 -21.76 5.02
CA GLY A 247 11.07 -22.82 4.23
C GLY A 247 9.75 -22.38 3.58
N VAL A 248 9.60 -22.76 2.32
CA VAL A 248 8.40 -22.59 1.51
C VAL A 248 7.86 -23.97 1.16
N LYS A 249 6.59 -24.23 1.48
CA LYS A 249 5.91 -25.48 1.18
C LYS A 249 4.69 -25.22 0.29
N VAL A 250 4.53 -26.03 -0.73
CA VAL A 250 3.34 -26.02 -1.59
C VAL A 250 2.64 -27.35 -1.51
N PHE A 251 1.40 -27.35 -1.04
CA PHE A 251 0.55 -28.54 -0.95
C PHE A 251 -0.27 -28.67 -2.22
N SER A 252 -0.24 -29.82 -2.87
CA SER A 252 -0.98 -30.09 -4.10
C SER A 252 -1.77 -31.39 -4.01
N PRO A 253 -3.02 -31.43 -4.52
CA PRO A 253 -3.79 -32.67 -4.59
C PRO A 253 -3.24 -33.65 -5.64
N GLU A 254 -2.50 -33.17 -6.64
CA GLU A 254 -1.96 -33.98 -7.75
C GLU A 254 -0.47 -33.71 -8.00
N GLN A 255 0.20 -34.68 -8.63
CA GLN A 255 1.60 -34.56 -9.02
C GLN A 255 1.72 -33.74 -10.30
N VAL A 256 2.64 -32.78 -10.31
CA VAL A 256 3.01 -31.97 -11.46
C VAL A 256 4.53 -31.86 -11.57
N ASP A 257 5.01 -31.68 -12.79
CA ASP A 257 6.41 -31.58 -13.16
C ASP A 257 6.81 -30.16 -13.61
N ASP A 258 5.88 -29.20 -13.50
CA ASP A 258 6.02 -27.82 -13.98
C ASP A 258 5.91 -26.75 -12.89
N LEU A 259 5.89 -27.16 -11.60
CA LEU A 259 5.77 -26.24 -10.47
C LEU A 259 7.08 -25.48 -10.23
N ILE A 260 7.04 -24.17 -10.39
CA ILE A 260 8.18 -23.27 -10.22
C ILE A 260 7.83 -22.20 -9.19
N LEU A 261 8.79 -21.86 -8.33
CA LEU A 261 8.72 -20.69 -7.46
C LEU A 261 9.52 -19.54 -8.07
N ARG A 262 8.87 -18.39 -8.27
CA ARG A 262 9.54 -17.13 -8.56
C ARG A 262 9.92 -16.48 -7.24
N VAL A 263 11.21 -16.24 -7.03
CA VAL A 263 11.74 -15.63 -5.82
C VAL A 263 12.51 -14.37 -6.19
N GLU A 264 12.13 -13.25 -5.61
CA GLU A 264 12.78 -11.96 -5.77
C GLU A 264 13.13 -11.40 -4.40
N SER A 265 14.33 -10.86 -4.22
CA SER A 265 14.76 -10.30 -2.94
C SER A 265 15.45 -8.96 -3.15
N ASP A 266 15.60 -8.18 -2.08
CA ASP A 266 16.32 -6.91 -2.13
C ASP A 266 17.78 -7.06 -2.61
N ARG A 267 18.36 -8.26 -2.49
CA ARG A 267 19.75 -8.56 -2.85
C ARG A 267 19.92 -9.26 -4.19
N GLN A 268 18.88 -9.89 -4.71
CA GLN A 268 18.94 -10.73 -5.89
C GLN A 268 17.71 -10.51 -6.76
N ALA A 269 17.96 -10.15 -8.03
CA ALA A 269 16.91 -10.03 -9.04
C ALA A 269 16.12 -11.34 -9.15
N GLY A 270 14.84 -11.23 -9.50
CA GLY A 270 13.93 -12.37 -9.55
C GLY A 270 14.53 -13.59 -10.25
N SER A 271 14.53 -14.72 -9.56
CA SER A 271 15.01 -16.02 -10.05
C SER A 271 13.87 -17.03 -10.04
N ASP A 272 13.86 -17.91 -11.03
CA ASP A 272 12.96 -19.07 -11.08
C ASP A 272 13.64 -20.25 -10.40
N VAL A 273 12.94 -20.87 -9.46
CA VAL A 273 13.39 -22.03 -8.71
C VAL A 273 12.46 -23.20 -9.04
N GLY A 274 13.01 -24.21 -9.73
CA GLY A 274 12.30 -25.41 -10.08
C GLY A 274 12.67 -25.95 -11.47
N PRO A 275 11.89 -26.91 -12.00
CA PRO A 275 10.68 -27.45 -11.39
C PRO A 275 10.96 -28.16 -10.07
N LEU A 276 10.14 -27.91 -9.05
CA LEU A 276 10.31 -28.56 -7.74
C LEU A 276 9.91 -30.03 -7.83
N GLN A 277 10.62 -30.87 -7.06
CA GLN A 277 10.29 -32.29 -7.00
C GLN A 277 9.17 -32.55 -5.98
N PRO A 278 8.18 -33.40 -6.33
CA PRO A 278 7.10 -33.76 -5.44
C PRO A 278 7.55 -34.76 -4.38
N VAL A 279 7.15 -34.52 -3.14
CA VAL A 279 7.25 -35.47 -2.02
C VAL A 279 5.84 -35.92 -1.65
N PRO A 280 5.54 -37.23 -1.55
CA PRO A 280 4.23 -37.69 -1.10
C PRO A 280 3.87 -37.11 0.27
N ALA A 281 2.69 -36.50 0.40
CA ALA A 281 2.20 -36.02 1.68
C ALA A 281 1.94 -37.21 2.63
N THR A 282 1.96 -36.96 3.95
CA THR A 282 1.68 -38.00 4.95
C THR A 282 0.31 -38.66 4.70
N ALA A 283 0.19 -39.95 5.03
CA ALA A 283 -0.97 -40.79 4.70
C ALA A 283 -2.35 -40.24 5.15
N SER A 284 -2.36 -39.31 6.12
CA SER A 284 -3.57 -38.64 6.62
C SER A 284 -4.05 -37.45 5.78
N ALA A 285 -3.20 -36.84 4.95
CA ALA A 285 -3.53 -35.63 4.18
C ALA A 285 -3.85 -35.94 2.70
N GLY A 286 -3.23 -36.98 2.13
CA GLY A 286 -3.29 -37.25 0.68
C GLY A 286 -2.59 -36.16 -0.16
N GLY A 287 -2.16 -36.51 -1.37
CA GLY A 287 -1.51 -35.56 -2.29
C GLY A 287 0.02 -35.46 -2.15
N TYR A 288 0.56 -34.31 -2.53
CA TYR A 288 2.00 -34.06 -2.71
C TYR A 288 2.41 -32.72 -2.09
N VAL A 289 3.64 -32.66 -1.58
CA VAL A 289 4.28 -31.47 -1.02
C VAL A 289 5.50 -31.14 -1.84
N TYR A 290 5.66 -29.87 -2.21
CA TYR A 290 6.86 -29.34 -2.85
C TYR A 290 7.52 -28.38 -1.87
N GLU A 291 8.80 -28.64 -1.55
CA GLU A 291 9.53 -27.86 -0.55
C GLU A 291 10.72 -27.15 -1.17
N HIS A 292 10.94 -25.90 -0.76
CA HIS A 292 12.15 -25.15 -1.06
C HIS A 292 12.60 -24.33 0.15
N THR A 293 13.91 -24.19 0.34
CA THR A 293 14.48 -23.43 1.46
C THR A 293 15.28 -22.24 0.94
N LEU A 294 14.83 -21.05 1.33
CA LEU A 294 15.53 -19.78 1.12
C LEU A 294 16.44 -19.48 2.31
N TYR A 295 17.50 -18.72 2.10
CA TYR A 295 18.38 -18.26 3.17
C TYR A 295 18.38 -16.74 3.22
N LEU A 296 17.65 -16.18 4.18
CA LEU A 296 17.45 -14.72 4.28
C LEU A 296 18.20 -14.17 5.49
N ALA A 297 18.89 -13.04 5.33
CA ALA A 297 19.47 -12.31 6.45
C ALA A 297 18.39 -11.61 7.28
N GLN A 298 18.70 -11.26 8.52
CA GLN A 298 17.78 -10.52 9.38
C GLN A 298 17.38 -9.19 8.74
N GLY A 299 16.08 -8.98 8.56
CA GLY A 299 15.51 -7.78 7.92
C GLY A 299 15.49 -7.79 6.39
N GLU A 300 16.05 -8.80 5.74
CA GLU A 300 15.97 -8.96 4.28
C GLU A 300 14.56 -9.40 3.86
N VAL A 301 14.01 -8.77 2.81
CA VAL A 301 12.68 -9.12 2.30
C VAL A 301 12.82 -9.90 0.99
N ALA A 302 12.09 -11.02 0.91
CA ALA A 302 11.93 -11.80 -0.29
C ALA A 302 10.44 -11.92 -0.66
N VAL A 303 10.13 -11.77 -1.93
CA VAL A 303 8.79 -11.95 -2.51
C VAL A 303 8.77 -13.28 -3.26
N VAL A 304 7.84 -14.15 -2.89
CA VAL A 304 7.71 -15.51 -3.42
C VAL A 304 6.34 -15.68 -4.07
N SER A 305 6.31 -16.22 -5.28
CA SER A 305 5.07 -16.63 -5.95
C SER A 305 5.26 -17.97 -6.65
N ALA A 306 4.20 -18.78 -6.71
CA ALA A 306 4.22 -20.09 -7.37
C ALA A 306 3.53 -20.04 -8.73
N ARG A 307 4.04 -20.83 -9.69
CA ARG A 307 3.50 -20.93 -11.05
C ARG A 307 3.49 -22.39 -11.51
N SER A 308 2.46 -22.76 -12.26
CA SER A 308 2.26 -24.05 -12.94
C SER A 308 1.26 -23.83 -14.06
N ALA A 309 1.33 -24.61 -15.13
CA ALA A 309 0.37 -24.58 -16.23
C ALA A 309 -0.93 -25.36 -15.90
N ARG A 310 -0.95 -26.13 -14.81
CA ARG A 310 -2.07 -26.98 -14.39
C ARG A 310 -2.68 -26.58 -13.06
N LEU A 311 -1.89 -25.98 -12.16
CA LEU A 311 -2.33 -25.65 -10.81
C LEU A 311 -2.58 -24.15 -10.60
N LEU A 312 -3.52 -23.85 -9.72
CA LEU A 312 -3.75 -22.54 -9.14
C LEU A 312 -3.36 -22.53 -7.67
N PHE A 313 -2.68 -21.48 -7.23
CA PHE A 313 -2.15 -21.37 -5.87
C PHE A 313 -2.98 -20.40 -5.03
N SER A 314 -3.09 -20.69 -3.74
CA SER A 314 -3.71 -19.85 -2.73
C SER A 314 -2.72 -19.64 -1.58
N PRO A 315 -2.39 -18.38 -1.22
CA PRO A 315 -2.81 -17.15 -1.89
C PRO A 315 -2.27 -17.02 -3.32
N ARG A 316 -3.01 -16.33 -4.21
CA ARG A 316 -2.60 -16.09 -5.61
C ARG A 316 -1.55 -14.98 -5.74
N GLU A 317 -1.62 -14.00 -4.86
CA GLU A 317 -0.73 -12.84 -4.89
C GLU A 317 0.68 -13.22 -4.42
N PRO A 318 1.73 -12.55 -4.90
CA PRO A 318 3.08 -12.75 -4.39
C PRO A 318 3.15 -12.50 -2.88
N GLN A 319 3.76 -13.43 -2.16
CA GLN A 319 3.83 -13.43 -0.70
C GLN A 319 5.18 -12.88 -0.24
N GLN A 320 5.17 -11.98 0.75
CA GLN A 320 6.38 -11.41 1.32
C GLN A 320 6.88 -12.24 2.51
N LEU A 321 8.17 -12.55 2.51
CA LEU A 321 8.89 -13.24 3.58
C LEU A 321 10.02 -12.34 4.07
N ILE A 322 10.02 -12.05 5.36
CA ILE A 322 11.03 -11.20 6.00
C ILE A 322 11.97 -12.09 6.79
N GLY A 323 13.27 -12.04 6.54
CA GLY A 323 14.28 -12.79 7.29
C GLY A 323 14.28 -12.42 8.77
N GLY A 324 14.17 -13.42 9.63
CA GLY A 324 14.25 -13.28 11.09
C GLY A 324 15.62 -13.65 11.63
N ALA A 325 15.80 -13.55 12.95
CA ALA A 325 17.01 -14.03 13.63
C ALA A 325 17.06 -15.56 13.77
N GLU A 326 15.94 -16.26 13.57
CA GLU A 326 15.86 -17.72 13.74
C GLU A 326 15.35 -18.41 12.47
N CYS A 327 15.71 -19.68 12.31
CA CYS A 327 15.25 -20.52 11.21
C CYS A 327 13.75 -20.81 11.31
N ARG A 328 13.06 -20.76 10.18
CA ARG A 328 11.61 -21.05 10.10
C ARG A 328 11.34 -22.03 8.95
N PRO A 329 11.23 -23.33 9.21
CA PRO A 329 11.05 -24.36 8.17
C PRO A 329 9.65 -24.33 7.50
N ASP A 330 8.67 -23.69 8.14
CA ASP A 330 7.28 -23.56 7.66
C ASP A 330 6.88 -22.08 7.54
N ALA A 331 7.75 -21.25 6.96
CA ALA A 331 7.54 -19.81 6.89
C ALA A 331 6.44 -19.41 5.89
N LEU A 332 6.30 -20.16 4.79
CA LEU A 332 5.24 -19.96 3.80
C LEU A 332 4.62 -21.30 3.43
N GLN A 333 3.29 -21.34 3.46
CA GLN A 333 2.50 -22.46 2.98
C GLN A 333 1.54 -21.98 1.89
N LEU A 334 1.65 -22.57 0.71
CA LEU A 334 0.75 -22.33 -0.42
C LEU A 334 -0.08 -23.59 -0.66
N ASN A 335 -1.37 -23.41 -0.90
CA ASN A 335 -2.26 -24.51 -1.28
C ASN A 335 -2.53 -24.44 -2.77
N ALA A 336 -2.30 -25.52 -3.49
CA ALA A 336 -2.58 -25.65 -4.89
C ALA A 336 -3.90 -26.40 -5.12
N VAL A 337 -4.65 -25.98 -6.13
CA VAL A 337 -5.82 -26.68 -6.64
C VAL A 337 -5.69 -26.87 -8.14
N ARG A 338 -6.36 -27.88 -8.68
CA ARG A 338 -6.39 -28.10 -10.13
C ARG A 338 -7.11 -26.95 -10.82
N GLY A 339 -6.43 -26.31 -11.77
CA GLY A 339 -7.00 -25.24 -12.59
C GLY A 339 -7.83 -25.78 -13.75
N LEU A 340 -8.89 -25.06 -14.09
CA LEU A 340 -9.68 -25.26 -15.30
C LEU A 340 -8.89 -24.73 -16.51
N THR A 341 -8.79 -25.49 -17.58
CA THR A 341 -8.24 -25.01 -18.86
C THR A 341 -9.38 -25.00 -19.89
N LEU A 342 -9.60 -23.85 -20.52
CA LEU A 342 -10.52 -23.70 -21.63
C LEU A 342 -9.69 -23.58 -22.91
N ALA A 343 -9.87 -24.51 -23.84
CA ALA A 343 -9.13 -24.53 -25.09
C ALA A 343 -10.05 -24.99 -26.22
N GLY A 344 -9.71 -24.60 -27.44
CA GLY A 344 -10.48 -24.92 -28.63
C GLY A 344 -9.81 -24.37 -29.89
N ARG A 345 -10.52 -24.42 -31.01
CA ARG A 345 -10.04 -23.88 -32.29
C ARG A 345 -11.16 -23.26 -33.12
N LEU A 346 -10.76 -22.37 -34.03
CA LEU A 346 -11.63 -21.82 -35.06
C LEU A 346 -11.79 -22.80 -36.22
N ILE A 347 -13.01 -23.01 -36.69
CA ILE A 347 -13.35 -23.87 -37.83
C ILE A 347 -14.07 -23.04 -38.91
N PRO A 348 -13.48 -22.83 -40.10
CA PRO A 348 -12.09 -23.13 -40.46
C PRO A 348 -11.08 -22.26 -39.67
N PRO A 349 -9.77 -22.57 -39.69
CA PRO A 349 -8.75 -21.77 -39.01
C PRO A 349 -8.71 -20.34 -39.55
N VAL A 350 -8.85 -19.35 -38.67
CA VAL A 350 -8.76 -17.92 -39.02
C VAL A 350 -7.68 -17.27 -38.15
N PRO A 351 -6.50 -16.91 -38.71
CA PRO A 351 -5.46 -16.20 -37.96
C PRO A 351 -5.91 -14.79 -37.61
N ASP A 352 -5.24 -14.14 -36.66
CA ASP A 352 -5.51 -12.76 -36.25
C ASP A 352 -6.94 -12.49 -35.78
N THR A 353 -7.61 -13.50 -35.22
CA THR A 353 -8.92 -13.36 -34.58
C THR A 353 -8.73 -13.08 -33.10
N ASP A 354 -9.40 -12.06 -32.57
CA ASP A 354 -9.34 -11.72 -31.15
C ASP A 354 -10.34 -12.59 -30.38
N ILE A 355 -9.82 -13.50 -29.55
CA ILE A 355 -10.60 -14.33 -28.64
C ILE A 355 -10.57 -13.67 -27.26
N THR A 356 -11.75 -13.39 -26.71
CA THR A 356 -11.92 -12.79 -25.38
C THR A 356 -12.59 -13.76 -24.43
N LEU A 357 -12.05 -13.85 -23.22
CA LEU A 357 -12.61 -14.60 -22.11
C LEU A 357 -13.14 -13.59 -21.07
N THR A 358 -14.44 -13.59 -20.85
CA THR A 358 -15.13 -12.74 -19.86
C THR A 358 -15.64 -13.57 -18.69
N ILE A 359 -15.44 -13.09 -17.46
CA ILE A 359 -16.10 -13.64 -16.26
C ILE A 359 -17.47 -12.96 -16.09
N ASP A 360 -18.49 -13.68 -15.60
CA ASP A 360 -19.87 -13.19 -15.45
C ASP A 360 -20.03 -11.90 -14.61
N ASP A 361 -19.04 -11.57 -13.77
CA ASP A 361 -19.00 -10.33 -12.98
C ASP A 361 -18.44 -9.12 -13.77
N GLY A 362 -18.05 -9.31 -15.03
CA GLY A 362 -17.46 -8.30 -15.91
C GLY A 362 -16.04 -7.86 -15.51
N SER A 363 -15.39 -8.55 -14.57
CA SER A 363 -14.17 -8.06 -13.91
C SER A 363 -12.85 -8.50 -14.58
N VAL A 364 -12.86 -9.58 -15.35
CA VAL A 364 -11.65 -10.11 -16.00
C VAL A 364 -11.93 -10.37 -17.48
N GLU A 365 -11.22 -9.64 -18.33
CA GLU A 365 -11.12 -9.87 -19.77
C GLU A 365 -9.70 -10.34 -20.08
N LEU A 366 -9.52 -11.63 -20.36
CA LEU A 366 -8.29 -12.12 -20.99
C LEU A 366 -8.51 -12.13 -22.50
N SER A 367 -7.52 -11.66 -23.27
CA SER A 367 -7.56 -11.70 -24.72
C SER A 367 -6.37 -12.43 -25.30
N GLN A 368 -6.62 -13.19 -26.36
CA GLN A 368 -5.61 -13.88 -27.14
C GLN A 368 -5.91 -13.69 -28.62
N ARG A 369 -4.87 -13.54 -29.44
CA ARG A 369 -5.01 -13.54 -30.90
C ARG A 369 -4.64 -14.91 -31.46
N THR A 370 -5.47 -15.46 -32.34
CA THR A 370 -5.24 -16.79 -32.95
C THR A 370 -4.09 -16.77 -33.96
N GLY A 371 -3.32 -17.85 -34.01
CA GLY A 371 -2.30 -18.10 -35.05
C GLY A 371 -2.89 -18.72 -36.31
N GLU A 372 -2.02 -19.19 -37.22
CA GLU A 372 -2.46 -19.84 -38.48
C GLU A 372 -3.24 -21.14 -38.28
N ASP A 373 -3.03 -21.82 -37.14
CA ASP A 373 -3.75 -23.02 -36.75
C ASP A 373 -5.14 -22.74 -36.14
N GLY A 374 -5.45 -21.47 -35.88
CA GLY A 374 -6.74 -21.04 -35.33
C GLY A 374 -6.99 -21.48 -33.89
N THR A 375 -5.98 -21.96 -33.16
CA THR A 375 -6.16 -22.49 -31.79
C THR A 375 -6.15 -21.38 -30.74
N TYR A 376 -6.84 -21.61 -29.62
CA TYR A 376 -6.81 -20.72 -28.46
C TYR A 376 -6.81 -21.53 -27.16
N ARG A 377 -6.22 -20.96 -26.10
CA ARG A 377 -6.13 -21.60 -24.78
C ARG A 377 -6.07 -20.57 -23.65
N PHE A 378 -7.01 -20.67 -22.72
CA PHE A 378 -7.02 -19.93 -21.47
C PHE A 378 -6.86 -20.87 -20.27
N GLY A 379 -5.96 -20.50 -19.36
CA GLY A 379 -5.81 -21.17 -18.07
C GLY A 379 -4.36 -21.26 -17.59
N PRO A 380 -4.16 -21.72 -16.35
CA PRO A 380 -5.17 -22.31 -15.46
C PRO A 380 -6.16 -21.27 -14.85
N LEU A 381 -7.45 -21.60 -14.86
CA LEU A 381 -8.59 -20.78 -14.41
C LEU A 381 -9.27 -21.38 -13.17
N ASP A 382 -10.06 -20.57 -12.47
CA ASP A 382 -10.77 -21.00 -11.26
C ASP A 382 -11.99 -21.86 -11.61
N ALA A 383 -11.98 -23.14 -11.26
CA ALA A 383 -13.10 -24.03 -11.55
C ALA A 383 -14.42 -23.61 -10.85
N GLY A 384 -14.36 -22.79 -9.81
CA GLY A 384 -15.55 -22.27 -9.11
C GLY A 384 -16.25 -21.11 -9.82
N ARG A 385 -15.69 -20.59 -10.92
CA ARG A 385 -16.23 -19.44 -11.67
C ARG A 385 -16.77 -19.87 -13.03
N GLN A 386 -17.74 -19.09 -13.52
CA GLN A 386 -18.29 -19.22 -14.87
C GLN A 386 -17.56 -18.27 -15.83
N TYR A 387 -17.31 -18.77 -17.03
CA TYR A 387 -16.55 -18.07 -18.07
C TYR A 387 -17.28 -18.13 -19.40
N THR A 388 -17.28 -17.01 -20.12
CA THR A 388 -17.80 -16.92 -21.49
C THR A 388 -16.64 -16.60 -22.44
N VAL A 389 -16.48 -17.40 -23.50
CA VAL A 389 -15.51 -17.15 -24.58
C VAL A 389 -16.23 -16.54 -25.77
N ARG A 390 -15.67 -15.49 -26.35
CA ARG A 390 -16.17 -14.84 -27.57
C ARG A 390 -15.03 -14.64 -28.57
N ALA A 391 -15.33 -14.74 -29.86
CA ALA A 391 -14.38 -14.46 -30.93
C ALA A 391 -14.83 -13.23 -31.71
N HIS A 392 -13.88 -12.40 -32.13
CA HIS A 392 -14.13 -11.19 -32.88
C HIS A 392 -13.06 -10.96 -33.96
N LYS A 393 -13.53 -10.66 -35.18
CA LYS A 393 -12.71 -10.23 -36.31
C LYS A 393 -13.61 -9.56 -37.36
N ASP A 394 -13.12 -8.48 -37.96
CA ASP A 394 -13.85 -7.79 -39.02
C ASP A 394 -14.13 -8.71 -40.21
N SER A 395 -15.32 -8.56 -40.82
CA SER A 395 -15.79 -9.39 -41.94
C SER A 395 -15.95 -10.88 -41.61
N TYR A 396 -16.03 -11.25 -40.32
CA TYR A 396 -16.36 -12.60 -39.89
C TYR A 396 -17.49 -12.57 -38.85
N VAL A 397 -18.27 -13.65 -38.80
CA VAL A 397 -19.22 -13.94 -37.71
C VAL A 397 -18.84 -15.28 -37.09
N PHE A 398 -18.84 -15.32 -35.76
CA PHE A 398 -18.44 -16.50 -35.00
C PHE A 398 -19.62 -17.09 -34.24
N SER A 399 -19.69 -18.42 -34.15
CA SER A 399 -20.64 -19.12 -33.29
C SER A 399 -20.24 -19.03 -31.82
N ALA A 400 -21.12 -19.47 -30.91
CA ALA A 400 -20.69 -19.82 -29.57
C ALA A 400 -19.75 -21.05 -29.62
N PRO A 401 -18.83 -21.21 -28.66
CA PRO A 401 -18.03 -22.44 -28.54
C PRO A 401 -18.92 -23.66 -28.30
N ASP A 402 -18.60 -24.78 -28.93
CA ASP A 402 -19.25 -26.07 -28.69
C ASP A 402 -18.72 -26.79 -27.43
N ASP A 403 -19.16 -28.03 -27.18
CA ASP A 403 -18.73 -28.85 -26.02
C ASP A 403 -17.22 -29.15 -26.00
N ARG A 404 -16.54 -29.03 -27.15
CA ARG A 404 -15.08 -29.19 -27.29
C ARG A 404 -14.34 -27.86 -27.22
N GLY A 405 -15.06 -26.74 -27.19
CA GLY A 405 -14.51 -25.39 -27.32
C GLY A 405 -14.27 -24.95 -28.76
N ASP A 406 -14.73 -25.70 -29.77
CA ASP A 406 -14.55 -25.30 -31.17
C ASP A 406 -15.56 -24.19 -31.53
N ILE A 407 -15.09 -23.16 -32.24
CA ILE A 407 -15.88 -22.00 -32.66
C ILE A 407 -15.94 -21.97 -34.19
N PHE A 408 -17.13 -21.95 -34.76
CA PHE A 408 -17.31 -21.86 -36.20
C PHE A 408 -17.19 -20.41 -36.68
N ALA A 409 -16.40 -20.19 -37.72
CA ALA A 409 -16.15 -18.88 -38.32
C ALA A 409 -16.77 -18.81 -39.72
N HIS A 410 -17.65 -17.84 -39.93
CA HIS A 410 -18.30 -17.59 -41.21
C HIS A 410 -17.76 -16.30 -41.81
N LYS A 411 -17.22 -16.37 -43.03
CA LYS A 411 -16.66 -15.19 -43.70
C LYS A 411 -17.78 -14.38 -44.34
N LEU A 412 -17.94 -13.14 -43.90
CA LEU A 412 -18.89 -12.21 -44.50
C LEU A 412 -18.39 -11.73 -45.87
N ALA A 413 -19.34 -11.39 -46.70
CA ALA A 413 -19.11 -10.90 -48.04
C ALA A 413 -19.10 -9.37 -48.10
N GLU A 414 -18.77 -8.83 -49.27
CA GLU A 414 -18.77 -7.39 -49.51
C GLU A 414 -19.27 -7.05 -50.92
N ILE A 415 -19.87 -5.87 -51.07
CA ILE A 415 -20.25 -5.31 -52.36
C ILE A 415 -19.40 -4.07 -52.62
N THR A 416 -18.74 -4.04 -53.78
CA THR A 416 -18.03 -2.87 -54.27
C THR A 416 -18.83 -2.25 -55.41
N VAL A 417 -19.19 -0.97 -55.29
CA VAL A 417 -19.98 -0.24 -56.29
C VAL A 417 -19.13 0.85 -56.93
N LEU A 418 -19.05 0.88 -58.26
CA LEU A 418 -18.40 1.92 -59.06
C LEU A 418 -19.45 2.70 -59.85
N LEU A 419 -19.49 4.02 -59.70
CA LEU A 419 -20.44 4.89 -60.38
C LEU A 419 -19.72 5.76 -61.40
N LEU A 420 -20.15 5.68 -62.67
CA LEU A 420 -19.54 6.38 -63.78
C LEU A 420 -20.58 7.23 -64.54
N ASP A 421 -20.16 8.36 -65.10
CA ASP A 421 -20.96 9.09 -66.09
C ASP A 421 -21.02 8.26 -67.38
N ARG A 422 -22.21 8.13 -67.97
CA ARG A 422 -22.39 7.46 -69.25
C ARG A 422 -21.72 8.23 -70.40
N ALA A 423 -21.67 9.55 -70.34
CA ALA A 423 -21.21 10.38 -71.46
C ALA A 423 -19.69 10.28 -71.67
N ASP A 424 -18.90 10.43 -70.60
CA ASP A 424 -17.44 10.48 -70.67
C ASP A 424 -16.72 9.39 -69.87
N GLY A 425 -17.46 8.55 -69.14
CA GLY A 425 -16.91 7.45 -68.34
C GLY A 425 -16.21 7.90 -67.06
N LYS A 426 -16.29 9.17 -66.67
CA LYS A 426 -15.63 9.66 -65.45
C LYS A 426 -16.35 9.19 -64.19
N PRO A 427 -15.61 8.98 -63.08
CA PRO A 427 -16.23 8.65 -61.81
C PRO A 427 -17.13 9.77 -61.29
N LEU A 428 -18.29 9.40 -60.73
CA LEU A 428 -19.26 10.34 -60.20
C LEU A 428 -19.02 10.57 -58.71
N GLN A 429 -18.45 11.72 -58.34
CA GLN A 429 -18.28 12.15 -56.95
C GLN A 429 -19.59 12.71 -56.37
N GLY A 430 -19.88 12.37 -55.11
CA GLY A 430 -21.03 12.91 -54.38
C GLY A 430 -22.36 12.18 -54.64
N ALA A 431 -22.35 11.05 -55.35
CA ALA A 431 -23.50 10.18 -55.54
C ALA A 431 -23.76 9.34 -54.28
N LEU A 432 -25.01 9.27 -53.83
CA LEU A 432 -25.41 8.46 -52.68
C LEU A 432 -25.77 7.05 -53.14
N VAL A 433 -25.19 6.03 -52.53
CA VAL A 433 -25.55 4.63 -52.75
C VAL A 433 -26.14 4.07 -51.47
N SER A 434 -27.38 3.57 -51.58
CA SER A 434 -28.06 2.83 -50.51
C SER A 434 -27.98 1.34 -50.80
N VAL A 435 -27.45 0.58 -49.85
CA VAL A 435 -27.46 -0.89 -49.88
C VAL A 435 -28.32 -1.38 -48.72
N SER A 436 -29.35 -2.14 -49.03
CA SER A 436 -30.26 -2.71 -48.04
C SER A 436 -30.61 -4.17 -48.35
N GLY A 437 -30.53 -5.06 -47.36
CA GLY A 437 -30.90 -6.48 -47.46
C GLY A 437 -30.82 -7.17 -46.10
N GLY A 438 -31.80 -8.00 -45.76
CA GLY A 438 -31.92 -8.57 -44.41
C GLY A 438 -32.00 -7.48 -43.33
N SER A 439 -31.10 -7.53 -42.35
CA SER A 439 -30.94 -6.50 -41.30
C SER A 439 -29.93 -5.40 -41.65
N TYR A 440 -29.19 -5.53 -42.75
CA TYR A 440 -28.13 -4.59 -43.13
C TYR A 440 -28.71 -3.47 -43.98
N ARG A 441 -28.45 -2.21 -43.57
CA ARG A 441 -28.85 -1.01 -44.29
C ARG A 441 -27.79 0.07 -44.12
N ARG A 442 -27.14 0.45 -45.21
CA ARG A 442 -26.07 1.46 -45.19
C ARG A 442 -26.18 2.39 -46.39
N ASN A 443 -25.99 3.68 -46.15
CA ASN A 443 -25.94 4.70 -47.19
C ASN A 443 -24.57 5.35 -47.16
N LEU A 444 -23.86 5.31 -48.28
CA LEU A 444 -22.54 5.94 -48.43
C LEU A 444 -22.56 6.89 -49.63
N GLN A 445 -21.69 7.89 -49.60
CA GLN A 445 -21.54 8.86 -50.68
C GLN A 445 -20.18 8.68 -51.34
N THR A 446 -20.14 8.67 -52.67
CA THR A 446 -18.91 8.46 -53.44
C THR A 446 -17.91 9.60 -53.29
N GLY A 447 -16.63 9.25 -53.20
CA GLY A 447 -15.50 10.18 -53.30
C GLY A 447 -15.08 10.46 -54.75
N GLU A 448 -13.87 10.98 -54.94
CA GLU A 448 -13.32 11.34 -56.27
C GLU A 448 -13.20 10.14 -57.22
N GLU A 449 -12.92 8.95 -56.69
CA GLU A 449 -12.80 7.72 -57.48
C GLU A 449 -14.15 7.09 -57.86
N GLY A 450 -15.29 7.63 -57.38
CA GLY A 450 -16.62 7.10 -57.67
C GLY A 450 -16.89 5.67 -57.14
N GLN A 451 -15.98 5.12 -56.33
CA GLN A 451 -16.02 3.76 -55.79
C GLN A 451 -16.44 3.74 -54.32
N LEU A 452 -17.24 2.73 -53.94
CA LEU A 452 -17.69 2.49 -52.57
C LEU A 452 -17.61 1.00 -52.23
N THR A 453 -17.20 0.68 -51.00
CA THR A 453 -17.19 -0.70 -50.49
C THR A 453 -18.15 -0.84 -49.32
N PHE A 454 -19.01 -1.85 -49.38
CA PHE A 454 -19.98 -2.23 -48.37
C PHE A 454 -19.59 -3.59 -47.78
N PRO A 455 -18.78 -3.62 -46.70
CA PRO A 455 -18.33 -4.85 -46.07
C PRO A 455 -19.39 -5.45 -45.14
N SER A 456 -19.09 -6.63 -44.59
CA SER A 456 -19.86 -7.29 -43.54
C SER A 456 -21.29 -7.67 -43.94
N LEU A 457 -21.45 -8.16 -45.18
CA LEU A 457 -22.72 -8.64 -45.70
C LEU A 457 -22.88 -10.13 -45.39
N ALA A 458 -24.00 -10.50 -44.77
CA ALA A 458 -24.38 -11.89 -44.61
C ALA A 458 -24.91 -12.45 -45.94
N PRO A 459 -24.86 -13.77 -46.20
CA PRO A 459 -25.39 -14.36 -47.42
C PRO A 459 -26.89 -14.07 -47.57
N ALA A 460 -27.25 -13.23 -48.54
CA ALA A 460 -28.62 -12.75 -48.79
C ALA A 460 -28.70 -11.98 -50.13
N GLU A 461 -29.90 -11.56 -50.50
CA GLU A 461 -30.10 -10.62 -51.59
C GLU A 461 -30.08 -9.17 -51.09
N TYR A 462 -29.25 -8.35 -51.73
CA TYR A 462 -29.07 -6.94 -51.40
C TYR A 462 -29.57 -6.03 -52.52
N TYR A 463 -30.43 -5.10 -52.14
CA TYR A 463 -30.93 -4.04 -53.01
C TYR A 463 -29.97 -2.85 -52.98
N VAL A 464 -29.29 -2.61 -54.11
CA VAL A 464 -28.36 -1.49 -54.31
C VAL A 464 -29.03 -0.41 -55.13
N LYS A 465 -29.18 0.78 -54.56
CA LYS A 465 -29.84 1.93 -55.20
C LYS A 465 -28.92 3.15 -55.21
N PRO A 466 -28.41 3.55 -56.39
CA PRO A 466 -27.71 4.82 -56.53
C PRO A 466 -28.72 5.99 -56.64
N LEU A 467 -28.35 7.15 -56.11
CA LEU A 467 -29.14 8.37 -56.13
C LEU A 467 -28.22 9.59 -56.24
N MET A 468 -28.48 10.44 -57.22
CA MET A 468 -27.81 11.73 -57.37
C MET A 468 -28.77 12.67 -58.10
N LYS A 469 -29.03 13.87 -57.58
CA LYS A 469 -30.06 14.77 -58.16
C LYS A 469 -29.78 15.13 -59.62
N GLU A 470 -28.51 15.22 -60.01
CA GLU A 470 -28.08 15.60 -61.35
C GLU A 470 -28.09 14.44 -62.36
N TYR A 471 -28.15 13.18 -61.87
CA TYR A 471 -28.01 11.99 -62.70
C TYR A 471 -29.14 10.99 -62.48
N ARG A 472 -29.65 10.45 -63.59
CA ARG A 472 -30.52 9.28 -63.58
C ARG A 472 -29.70 8.04 -63.88
N PHE A 473 -29.64 7.12 -62.92
CA PHE A 473 -28.90 5.88 -63.08
C PHE A 473 -29.70 4.83 -63.84
N GLU A 474 -28.99 4.07 -64.67
CA GLU A 474 -29.54 2.98 -65.48
C GLU A 474 -28.65 1.73 -65.31
N PRO A 475 -29.14 0.67 -64.64
CA PRO A 475 -30.47 0.57 -64.04
C PRO A 475 -30.63 1.49 -62.80
N PRO A 476 -31.87 1.90 -62.44
CA PRO A 476 -32.12 2.77 -61.28
C PRO A 476 -31.86 2.08 -59.93
N HIS A 477 -31.75 0.75 -59.93
CA HIS A 477 -31.33 -0.09 -58.82
C HIS A 477 -30.90 -1.46 -59.35
N LYS A 478 -30.17 -2.23 -58.55
CA LYS A 478 -29.79 -3.62 -58.85
C LYS A 478 -29.91 -4.47 -57.60
N ILE A 479 -30.51 -5.65 -57.74
CA ILE A 479 -30.48 -6.69 -56.71
C ILE A 479 -29.24 -7.55 -56.95
N VAL A 480 -28.42 -7.71 -55.92
CA VAL A 480 -27.19 -8.52 -55.92
C VAL A 480 -27.38 -9.65 -54.93
N ALA A 481 -27.41 -10.90 -55.41
CA ALA A 481 -27.34 -12.07 -54.57
C ALA A 481 -25.89 -12.26 -54.12
N VAL A 482 -25.68 -12.29 -52.81
CA VAL A 482 -24.36 -12.35 -52.20
C VAL A 482 -24.17 -13.71 -51.53
N GLU A 483 -23.07 -14.38 -51.88
CA GLU A 483 -22.66 -15.67 -51.32
C GLU A 483 -21.58 -15.49 -50.25
N GLU A 484 -21.41 -16.47 -49.35
CA GLU A 484 -20.45 -16.40 -48.25
C GLU A 484 -19.02 -16.11 -48.73
N GLY A 485 -18.35 -15.13 -48.12
CA GLY A 485 -16.95 -14.80 -48.35
C GLY A 485 -16.56 -14.21 -49.72
N HIS A 486 -17.53 -13.89 -50.60
CA HIS A 486 -17.28 -13.36 -51.94
C HIS A 486 -17.32 -11.82 -51.99
N THR A 487 -16.53 -11.24 -52.90
CA THR A 487 -16.55 -9.80 -53.23
C THR A 487 -17.31 -9.60 -54.54
N HIS A 488 -18.44 -8.89 -54.49
CA HIS A 488 -19.25 -8.60 -55.68
C HIS A 488 -18.99 -7.18 -56.18
N SER A 489 -18.46 -7.05 -57.39
CA SER A 489 -18.26 -5.75 -58.05
C SER A 489 -19.45 -5.38 -58.93
N LEU A 490 -19.97 -4.16 -58.76
CA LEU A 490 -21.11 -3.61 -59.49
C LEU A 490 -20.76 -2.25 -60.09
N THR A 491 -20.86 -2.12 -61.41
CA THR A 491 -20.69 -0.84 -62.10
C THR A 491 -22.03 -0.29 -62.55
N LEU A 492 -22.39 0.91 -62.12
CA LEU A 492 -23.63 1.61 -62.49
C LEU A 492 -23.30 2.89 -63.25
N ARG A 493 -24.03 3.15 -64.34
CA ARG A 493 -23.81 4.34 -65.18
C ARG A 493 -24.95 5.34 -65.03
N GLY A 494 -24.60 6.59 -64.74
CA GLY A 494 -25.54 7.71 -64.63
C GLY A 494 -25.66 8.47 -65.95
N VAL A 495 -26.88 8.85 -66.33
CA VAL A 495 -27.16 9.80 -67.41
C VAL A 495 -27.49 11.14 -66.77
N ARG A 496 -26.74 12.20 -67.12
CA ARG A 496 -27.01 13.54 -66.58
C ARG A 496 -28.36 14.06 -67.07
N ILE A 497 -29.20 14.54 -66.15
CA ILE A 497 -30.55 15.05 -66.42
C ILE A 497 -30.85 16.40 -65.76
N ALA A 498 -29.98 16.85 -64.85
CA ALA A 498 -30.10 18.15 -64.18
C ALA A 498 -28.71 18.75 -63.91
N TRP A 499 -28.69 20.04 -63.61
CA TRP A 499 -27.49 20.85 -63.42
C TRP A 499 -27.45 21.49 -62.03
N SER A 500 -26.30 22.03 -61.69
CA SER A 500 -26.05 22.79 -60.47
C SER A 500 -25.75 24.26 -60.76
N ALA A 501 -26.00 25.08 -59.75
CA ALA A 501 -25.55 26.47 -59.68
C ALA A 501 -24.64 26.66 -58.46
N LEU A 502 -23.40 27.07 -58.71
CA LEU A 502 -22.35 27.28 -57.72
C LEU A 502 -22.06 28.77 -57.56
N GLY A 503 -21.86 29.20 -56.32
CA GLY A 503 -21.62 30.60 -56.01
C GLY A 503 -21.27 30.89 -54.57
N THR A 504 -21.21 32.17 -54.24
CA THR A 504 -20.94 32.70 -52.89
C THR A 504 -21.99 33.72 -52.48
N LEU A 505 -22.39 33.67 -51.20
CA LEU A 505 -23.24 34.64 -50.53
C LEU A 505 -22.38 35.46 -49.57
N VAL A 506 -22.20 36.74 -49.86
CA VAL A 506 -21.31 37.63 -49.11
C VAL A 506 -22.03 38.88 -48.59
N SER A 507 -21.48 39.51 -47.57
CA SER A 507 -21.89 40.84 -47.11
C SER A 507 -21.40 41.92 -48.09
N VAL A 508 -21.84 43.17 -47.87
CA VAL A 508 -21.33 44.33 -48.64
C VAL A 508 -19.81 44.45 -48.51
N GLY A 509 -19.24 44.06 -47.37
CA GLY A 509 -17.80 44.04 -47.12
C GLY A 509 -17.06 42.80 -47.67
N GLY A 510 -17.74 41.86 -48.32
CA GLY A 510 -17.12 40.67 -48.93
C GLY A 510 -16.94 39.47 -48.00
N VAL A 511 -17.43 39.53 -46.77
CA VAL A 511 -17.38 38.40 -45.81
C VAL A 511 -18.51 37.42 -46.11
N GLY A 512 -18.22 36.12 -46.14
CA GLY A 512 -19.21 35.06 -46.40
C GLY A 512 -20.28 34.94 -45.31
N TRP A 513 -21.52 34.74 -45.71
CA TRP A 513 -22.64 34.44 -44.80
C TRP A 513 -22.78 32.94 -44.62
N SER A 514 -22.44 32.42 -43.45
CA SER A 514 -22.56 30.98 -43.14
C SER A 514 -23.96 30.59 -42.66
N GLY A 515 -24.43 29.40 -43.05
CA GLY A 515 -25.71 28.84 -42.58
C GLY A 515 -26.96 29.46 -43.19
N ALA A 516 -26.83 30.37 -44.16
CA ALA A 516 -27.96 30.97 -44.86
C ALA A 516 -28.56 30.00 -45.88
N THR A 517 -29.89 29.90 -45.94
CA THR A 517 -30.57 28.99 -46.87
C THR A 517 -31.08 29.75 -48.10
N LEU A 518 -30.61 29.36 -49.28
CA LEU A 518 -31.00 29.87 -50.58
C LEU A 518 -31.99 28.90 -51.23
N VAL A 519 -33.03 29.44 -51.86
CA VAL A 519 -34.06 28.67 -52.56
C VAL A 519 -34.13 29.16 -54.01
N ALA A 520 -33.90 28.26 -54.96
CA ALA A 520 -34.17 28.46 -56.37
C ALA A 520 -35.66 28.18 -56.63
N THR A 521 -36.42 29.23 -56.87
CA THR A 521 -37.85 29.16 -57.14
C THR A 521 -38.10 29.27 -58.65
N PRO A 522 -38.79 28.31 -59.29
CA PRO A 522 -39.11 28.40 -60.71
C PRO A 522 -40.01 29.61 -60.98
N GLN A 523 -39.77 30.31 -62.08
CA GLN A 523 -40.64 31.42 -62.48
C GLN A 523 -42.05 30.91 -62.83
N PRO A 524 -43.12 31.70 -62.61
CA PRO A 524 -44.51 31.25 -62.77
C PRO A 524 -44.82 30.60 -64.12
N ALA A 525 -44.19 31.07 -65.21
CA ALA A 525 -44.34 30.53 -66.55
C ALA A 525 -43.82 29.09 -66.73
N HIS A 526 -42.95 28.61 -65.82
CA HIS A 526 -42.29 27.30 -65.88
C HIS A 526 -42.64 26.40 -64.67
N GLY A 527 -43.47 26.87 -63.73
CA GLY A 527 -43.74 26.20 -62.46
C GLY A 527 -44.41 24.82 -62.53
N ALA A 528 -44.96 24.42 -63.69
CA ALA A 528 -45.62 23.13 -63.87
C ALA A 528 -44.64 21.94 -64.07
N HIS A 529 -43.41 22.19 -64.56
CA HIS A 529 -42.42 21.13 -64.84
C HIS A 529 -41.10 21.31 -64.08
N CYS A 530 -40.89 22.44 -63.41
CA CYS A 530 -39.68 22.76 -62.65
C CYS A 530 -39.96 22.67 -61.14
N ALA A 531 -39.08 22.04 -60.37
CA ALA A 531 -39.22 21.92 -58.91
C ALA A 531 -38.48 23.05 -58.16
N HIS A 532 -38.88 23.35 -56.93
CA HIS A 532 -38.09 24.21 -56.05
C HIS A 532 -36.86 23.45 -55.54
N GLU A 533 -35.70 24.08 -55.55
CA GLU A 533 -34.46 23.52 -55.01
C GLU A 533 -33.86 24.44 -53.97
N GLU A 534 -33.20 23.89 -52.95
CA GLU A 534 -32.59 24.66 -51.86
C GLU A 534 -31.14 24.24 -51.60
N ALA A 535 -30.34 25.19 -51.10
CA ALA A 535 -28.98 24.96 -50.64
C ALA A 535 -28.67 25.86 -49.43
N THR A 536 -27.84 25.35 -48.52
CA THR A 536 -27.35 26.13 -47.39
C THR A 536 -25.89 26.50 -47.62
N THR A 537 -25.51 27.73 -47.26
CA THR A 537 -24.15 28.23 -47.40
C THR A 537 -23.20 27.66 -46.34
N ASP A 538 -21.97 27.37 -46.74
CA ASP A 538 -20.91 26.91 -45.82
C ASP A 538 -20.25 28.07 -45.05
N ALA A 539 -19.16 27.78 -44.30
CA ALA A 539 -18.44 28.77 -43.50
C ALA A 539 -17.83 29.92 -44.34
N ALA A 540 -17.51 29.69 -45.61
CA ALA A 540 -16.99 30.70 -46.53
C ALA A 540 -18.12 31.43 -47.28
N GLY A 541 -19.39 31.07 -47.02
CA GLY A 541 -20.55 31.57 -47.75
C GLY A 541 -20.76 30.89 -49.10
N ALA A 542 -20.01 29.83 -49.44
CA ALA A 542 -20.18 29.13 -50.70
C ALA A 542 -21.45 28.27 -50.68
N PHE A 543 -22.12 28.16 -51.82
CA PHE A 543 -23.33 27.36 -51.99
C PHE A 543 -23.30 26.59 -53.32
N ARG A 544 -24.02 25.46 -53.35
CA ARG A 544 -24.30 24.69 -54.57
C ARG A 544 -25.76 24.24 -54.58
N ILE A 545 -26.58 24.91 -55.39
CA ILE A 545 -27.98 24.51 -55.63
C ILE A 545 -27.96 23.41 -56.68
N ARG A 546 -28.40 22.19 -56.34
CA ARG A 546 -28.38 21.01 -57.21
C ARG A 546 -29.78 20.70 -57.73
N GLY A 547 -29.88 19.98 -58.86
CA GLY A 547 -31.15 19.47 -59.37
C GLY A 547 -31.92 20.46 -60.26
N LEU A 548 -31.25 21.45 -60.82
CA LEU A 548 -31.86 22.43 -61.71
C LEU A 548 -32.13 21.79 -63.08
N LEU A 549 -33.41 21.65 -63.42
CA LEU A 549 -33.85 21.04 -64.68
C LEU A 549 -33.55 21.94 -65.89
N PRO A 550 -33.29 21.34 -67.08
CA PRO A 550 -33.04 22.09 -68.31
C PRO A 550 -34.30 22.81 -68.77
N LYS A 551 -34.15 23.90 -69.54
CA LYS A 551 -35.27 24.72 -70.05
C LYS A 551 -36.10 25.40 -68.96
N CYS A 552 -35.64 25.36 -67.71
CA CYS A 552 -36.24 26.06 -66.58
C CYS A 552 -35.51 27.38 -66.29
N LYS A 553 -36.28 28.36 -65.82
CA LYS A 553 -35.78 29.64 -65.31
C LYS A 553 -36.10 29.77 -63.83
N TYR A 554 -35.08 29.91 -63.00
CA TYR A 554 -35.21 29.99 -61.54
C TYR A 554 -34.84 31.38 -61.03
N THR A 555 -35.52 31.86 -60.00
CA THR A 555 -35.12 33.05 -59.24
C THR A 555 -34.61 32.61 -57.88
N VAL A 556 -33.40 33.03 -57.51
CA VAL A 556 -32.80 32.70 -56.20
C VAL A 556 -33.29 33.69 -55.15
N VAL A 557 -33.87 33.15 -54.08
CA VAL A 557 -34.37 33.91 -52.93
C VAL A 557 -33.76 33.39 -51.63
N LEU A 558 -33.72 34.21 -50.59
CA LEU A 558 -33.23 33.82 -49.27
C LEU A 558 -34.42 33.40 -48.41
N LYS A 559 -34.32 32.22 -47.76
CA LYS A 559 -35.33 31.71 -46.85
C LYS A 559 -35.16 32.36 -45.48
N GLU A 560 -36.25 32.82 -44.88
CA GLU A 560 -36.21 33.47 -43.56
C GLU A 560 -35.58 32.51 -42.53
N ALA A 561 -34.55 33.00 -41.82
CA ALA A 561 -33.79 32.21 -40.86
C ALA A 561 -34.36 32.38 -39.45
N THR A 562 -34.38 31.30 -38.67
CA THR A 562 -34.77 31.31 -37.25
C THR A 562 -33.60 31.61 -36.32
N THR A 563 -32.37 31.67 -36.85
CA THR A 563 -31.17 32.00 -36.08
C THR A 563 -31.04 33.52 -35.91
N PRO A 564 -30.81 34.05 -34.69
CA PRO A 564 -30.77 35.49 -34.43
C PRO A 564 -29.77 36.25 -35.31
N GLU A 565 -28.62 35.64 -35.60
CA GLU A 565 -27.55 36.23 -36.41
C GLU A 565 -27.93 36.41 -37.89
N LEU A 566 -28.85 35.60 -38.40
CA LEU A 566 -29.31 35.62 -39.80
C LEU A 566 -30.71 36.24 -39.95
N GLN A 567 -31.33 36.67 -38.84
CA GLN A 567 -32.68 37.20 -38.84
C GLN A 567 -32.73 38.56 -39.56
N GLY A 568 -33.69 38.72 -40.48
CA GLY A 568 -33.83 39.95 -41.27
C GLY A 568 -32.75 40.14 -42.35
N LEU A 569 -32.00 39.07 -42.70
CA LEU A 569 -31.07 39.06 -43.82
C LEU A 569 -31.83 39.09 -45.16
N LYS A 570 -31.50 40.02 -46.05
CA LYS A 570 -32.14 40.16 -47.37
C LYS A 570 -31.10 40.25 -48.49
N LEU A 571 -31.41 39.67 -49.65
CA LEU A 571 -30.59 39.82 -50.85
C LEU A 571 -30.69 41.26 -51.38
N ALA A 572 -29.53 41.86 -51.69
CA ALA A 572 -29.46 43.21 -52.27
C ALA A 572 -30.04 43.26 -53.70
N LYS A 573 -29.95 42.15 -54.44
CA LYS A 573 -30.50 42.01 -55.80
C LYS A 573 -31.01 40.59 -56.01
N MET A 574 -32.18 40.46 -56.64
CA MET A 574 -32.68 39.16 -57.10
C MET A 574 -31.82 38.63 -58.24
N HIS A 575 -31.41 37.37 -58.15
CA HIS A 575 -30.60 36.70 -59.16
C HIS A 575 -31.45 35.66 -59.91
N THR A 576 -31.33 35.61 -61.23
CA THR A 576 -32.10 34.69 -62.07
C THR A 576 -31.16 33.74 -62.80
N LEU A 577 -31.43 32.45 -62.69
CA LEU A 577 -30.69 31.35 -63.30
C LEU A 577 -31.47 30.84 -64.52
N GLN A 578 -30.81 30.75 -65.68
CA GLN A 578 -31.37 30.13 -66.89
C GLN A 578 -30.52 28.90 -67.22
N ILE A 579 -31.15 27.72 -67.24
CA ILE A 579 -30.47 26.46 -67.56
C ILE A 579 -30.66 26.15 -69.04
N GLU A 580 -29.60 26.30 -69.82
CA GLU A 580 -29.58 25.96 -71.25
C GLU A 580 -29.25 24.47 -71.46
N GLU A 581 -29.70 23.90 -72.57
CA GLU A 581 -29.43 22.52 -72.96
C GLU A 581 -28.77 22.49 -74.35
N PRO A 582 -27.58 21.87 -74.53
CA PRO A 582 -26.69 21.31 -73.51
C PRO A 582 -25.85 22.40 -72.82
N GLY A 583 -25.97 22.52 -71.49
CA GLY A 583 -25.20 23.46 -70.68
C GLY A 583 -24.20 22.78 -69.75
N ASN A 584 -23.25 23.53 -69.20
CA ASN A 584 -22.47 23.13 -68.03
C ASN A 584 -23.17 23.61 -66.74
N ASP A 585 -22.64 23.25 -65.58
CA ASP A 585 -23.10 23.88 -64.33
C ASP A 585 -22.88 25.40 -64.40
N ILE A 586 -23.76 26.17 -63.77
CA ILE A 586 -23.59 27.63 -63.67
C ILE A 586 -22.61 27.89 -62.53
N GLU A 587 -21.48 28.50 -62.83
CA GLU A 587 -20.43 28.79 -61.85
C GLU A 587 -20.33 30.30 -61.59
N ASP A 588 -19.51 30.68 -60.59
CA ASP A 588 -19.17 32.07 -60.26
C ASP A 588 -20.34 33.01 -59.92
N ILE A 589 -21.44 32.48 -59.37
CA ILE A 589 -22.56 33.32 -58.93
C ILE A 589 -22.16 34.07 -57.65
N ARG A 590 -22.18 35.41 -57.69
CA ARG A 590 -21.96 36.24 -56.50
C ARG A 590 -23.25 36.90 -56.03
N LEU A 591 -23.72 36.51 -54.86
CA LEU A 591 -24.89 37.08 -54.19
C LEU A 591 -24.45 37.98 -53.03
N VAL A 592 -25.06 39.16 -52.90
CA VAL A 592 -24.78 40.09 -51.79
C VAL A 592 -26.02 40.18 -50.90
N ALA A 593 -25.85 39.99 -49.60
CA ALA A 593 -26.94 40.11 -48.61
C ALA A 593 -26.64 41.17 -47.54
N VAL A 594 -27.70 41.83 -47.08
CA VAL A 594 -27.67 42.97 -46.13
C VAL A 594 -28.58 42.67 -44.94
N GLN A 595 -28.12 42.98 -43.74
CA GLN A 595 -28.87 42.82 -42.48
C GLN A 595 -29.51 44.15 -42.06
N SER A 596 -30.79 44.12 -41.67
CA SER A 596 -31.63 45.33 -41.52
C SER A 596 -31.86 45.84 -40.07
N GLN A 597 -31.21 45.30 -39.03
CA GLN A 597 -31.49 45.69 -37.63
C GLN A 597 -30.53 46.78 -37.09
N GLN A 598 -31.10 47.84 -36.49
CA GLN A 598 -30.36 48.89 -35.74
C GLN A 598 -30.23 48.50 -34.25
N LEU A 599 -29.14 48.91 -33.60
CA LEU A 599 -28.81 48.61 -32.20
C LEU A 599 -28.69 49.90 -31.38
N THR A 600 -29.07 49.85 -30.10
CA THR A 600 -28.92 50.94 -29.11
C THR A 600 -27.73 50.65 -28.21
N ASP A 601 -26.76 51.58 -28.15
CA ASP A 601 -25.60 51.53 -27.25
C ASP A 601 -25.83 52.45 -26.04
N ALA A 602 -25.41 52.04 -24.83
CA ALA A 602 -25.59 52.86 -23.62
C ALA A 602 -24.41 52.80 -22.64
N SER A 603 -24.15 53.87 -21.89
CA SER A 603 -23.11 53.92 -20.85
C SER A 603 -23.53 54.69 -19.59
N VAL A 604 -22.90 54.37 -18.46
CA VAL A 604 -23.19 54.95 -17.14
C VAL A 604 -21.89 55.36 -16.44
N LEU A 605 -21.81 56.60 -15.99
CA LEU A 605 -20.74 57.12 -15.13
C LEU A 605 -21.25 57.19 -13.68
N VAL A 606 -20.56 56.53 -12.74
CA VAL A 606 -20.91 56.54 -11.31
C VAL A 606 -19.82 57.26 -10.51
N ARG A 607 -20.20 58.27 -9.74
CA ARG A 607 -19.32 59.03 -8.84
C ARG A 607 -19.71 58.79 -7.40
N ALA A 608 -18.76 58.38 -6.58
CA ALA A 608 -18.94 58.19 -5.14
C ALA A 608 -17.64 58.49 -4.40
N HIS A 609 -17.68 58.67 -3.09
CA HIS A 609 -16.45 58.66 -2.28
C HIS A 609 -15.71 57.32 -2.45
N ILE A 610 -14.38 57.34 -2.47
CA ILE A 610 -13.54 56.18 -2.82
C ILE A 610 -13.86 54.93 -1.97
N ASP A 611 -14.21 55.14 -0.70
CA ASP A 611 -14.51 54.09 0.27
C ASP A 611 -15.87 53.42 0.03
N HIS A 612 -16.77 54.05 -0.72
CA HIS A 612 -18.12 53.55 -0.93
C HIS A 612 -18.28 52.75 -2.22
N TYR A 613 -17.38 52.84 -3.20
CA TYR A 613 -17.51 52.12 -4.47
C TYR A 613 -17.72 50.61 -4.29
N LYS A 614 -16.98 49.98 -3.36
CA LYS A 614 -17.11 48.54 -3.08
C LYS A 614 -18.48 48.13 -2.53
N THR A 615 -19.23 49.09 -2.00
CA THR A 615 -20.59 48.85 -1.50
C THR A 615 -21.64 48.92 -2.60
N LEU A 616 -21.29 49.45 -3.78
CA LEU A 616 -22.20 49.75 -4.89
C LEU A 616 -22.25 48.64 -5.94
N ARG A 617 -23.43 48.44 -6.52
CA ARG A 617 -23.69 47.50 -7.61
C ARG A 617 -24.60 48.15 -8.65
N LEU A 618 -24.14 48.18 -9.91
CA LEU A 618 -24.92 48.65 -11.05
C LEU A 618 -25.69 47.48 -11.65
N ARG A 619 -26.97 47.71 -11.96
CA ARG A 619 -27.90 46.70 -12.47
C ARG A 619 -28.72 47.28 -13.63
N LEU A 620 -28.96 46.48 -14.66
CA LEU A 620 -29.81 46.77 -15.81
C LEU A 620 -30.86 45.67 -15.97
N ASP A 621 -32.13 46.06 -16.03
CA ASP A 621 -33.27 45.17 -16.25
C ASP A 621 -34.18 45.73 -17.36
N LEU A 622 -35.05 44.88 -17.90
CA LEU A 622 -36.16 45.31 -18.75
C LEU A 622 -37.31 45.77 -17.86
N ASP A 623 -37.90 46.93 -18.12
CA ASP A 623 -39.06 47.44 -17.36
C ASP A 623 -40.32 46.67 -17.77
N THR A 624 -40.56 45.54 -17.12
CA THR A 624 -41.84 44.84 -17.17
C THR A 624 -42.72 45.41 -16.07
N THR A 625 -43.85 46.02 -16.43
CA THR A 625 -44.80 46.71 -15.56
C THR A 625 -45.51 45.82 -14.51
N GLU A 626 -44.92 44.71 -14.09
CA GLU A 626 -45.41 43.78 -13.07
C GLU A 626 -44.45 43.57 -11.87
N SER A 627 -43.26 44.17 -11.85
CA SER A 627 -42.22 43.89 -10.83
C SER A 627 -41.94 45.00 -9.82
N ALA A 628 -42.84 45.97 -9.65
CA ALA A 628 -42.67 47.06 -8.66
C ALA A 628 -43.00 46.69 -7.19
N GLY A 629 -43.08 45.40 -6.81
CA GLY A 629 -43.52 45.04 -5.45
C GLY A 629 -43.15 43.67 -4.87
N ARG A 630 -42.31 42.85 -5.52
CA ARG A 630 -41.88 41.55 -4.95
C ARG A 630 -40.39 41.31 -5.15
N ALA A 631 -39.67 41.21 -4.04
CA ALA A 631 -38.32 40.68 -3.99
C ALA A 631 -38.34 39.20 -4.41
N GLY A 632 -38.11 38.95 -5.70
CA GLY A 632 -38.01 37.61 -6.28
C GLY A 632 -38.63 37.53 -7.68
N GLY A 633 -37.86 37.87 -8.73
CA GLY A 633 -38.28 37.67 -10.12
C GLY A 633 -37.25 38.18 -11.13
N ALA A 634 -36.80 37.28 -12.01
CA ALA A 634 -35.84 37.46 -13.13
C ALA A 634 -34.39 37.86 -12.79
N ALA A 635 -33.44 37.18 -13.45
CA ALA A 635 -32.02 37.54 -13.41
C ALA A 635 -31.79 38.83 -14.21
N PRO A 636 -30.95 39.76 -13.73
CA PRO A 636 -30.70 41.00 -14.44
C PRO A 636 -30.05 40.77 -15.80
N LEU A 637 -30.42 41.58 -16.77
CA LEU A 637 -29.80 41.57 -18.11
C LEU A 637 -28.31 41.92 -18.01
N PHE A 638 -27.95 42.79 -17.06
CA PHE A 638 -26.57 43.07 -16.73
C PHE A 638 -26.43 43.49 -15.26
N SER A 639 -25.39 43.02 -14.58
CA SER A 639 -25.13 43.41 -13.21
C SER A 639 -23.66 43.32 -12.86
N VAL A 640 -23.09 44.41 -12.34
CA VAL A 640 -21.65 44.53 -12.04
C VAL A 640 -21.43 45.25 -10.71
N ARG A 641 -20.49 44.76 -9.90
CA ARG A 641 -20.03 45.45 -8.68
C ARG A 641 -18.99 46.50 -9.05
N LEU A 642 -19.06 47.66 -8.41
CA LEU A 642 -18.12 48.74 -8.69
C LEU A 642 -16.79 48.47 -7.95
N ASP A 643 -15.69 48.57 -8.67
CA ASP A 643 -14.35 48.40 -8.12
C ASP A 643 -13.53 49.67 -8.30
N SER A 644 -12.93 50.13 -7.20
CA SER A 644 -12.13 51.36 -7.17
C SER A 644 -10.64 51.12 -7.36
N THR A 645 -10.23 49.91 -7.77
CA THR A 645 -8.83 49.58 -8.11
C THR A 645 -8.24 50.59 -9.09
N GLY A 646 -7.16 51.27 -8.68
CA GLY A 646 -6.45 52.26 -9.50
C GLY A 646 -6.84 53.73 -9.23
N TYR A 647 -7.84 53.99 -8.37
CA TYR A 647 -8.26 55.34 -7.99
C TYR A 647 -7.91 55.64 -6.51
N SER A 648 -7.75 56.92 -6.17
CA SER A 648 -7.41 57.38 -4.82
C SER A 648 -8.32 58.52 -4.37
N ALA A 649 -8.29 58.89 -3.09
CA ALA A 649 -9.08 60.02 -2.57
C ALA A 649 -8.77 61.36 -3.27
N THR A 650 -7.56 61.53 -3.83
CA THR A 650 -7.15 62.74 -4.56
C THR A 650 -7.36 62.65 -6.07
N LEU A 651 -7.56 61.45 -6.62
CA LEU A 651 -7.76 61.19 -8.05
C LEU A 651 -8.96 60.26 -8.25
N ASN A 652 -10.17 60.83 -8.24
CA ASN A 652 -11.44 60.11 -8.38
C ASN A 652 -12.41 60.83 -9.33
N PRO A 653 -12.29 60.64 -10.66
CA PRO A 653 -13.20 61.25 -11.65
C PRO A 653 -14.56 60.54 -11.78
N GLY A 654 -14.76 59.38 -11.14
CA GLY A 654 -15.90 58.48 -11.33
C GLY A 654 -15.55 57.25 -12.17
N LEU A 655 -16.36 56.19 -12.04
CA LEU A 655 -16.21 54.92 -12.77
C LEU A 655 -17.22 54.84 -13.93
N MET A 656 -16.74 54.65 -15.16
CA MET A 656 -17.57 54.54 -16.35
C MET A 656 -17.77 53.08 -16.76
N TYR A 657 -19.01 52.68 -17.01
CA TYR A 657 -19.40 51.35 -17.47
C TYR A 657 -20.19 51.43 -18.76
N VAL A 658 -19.84 50.56 -19.73
CA VAL A 658 -20.60 50.38 -20.97
C VAL A 658 -21.60 49.26 -20.77
N LEU A 659 -22.87 49.51 -21.07
CA LEU A 659 -23.94 48.53 -20.98
C LEU A 659 -23.96 47.62 -22.23
N PRO A 660 -24.52 46.40 -22.16
CA PRO A 660 -24.67 45.53 -23.33
C PRO A 660 -25.45 46.21 -24.46
N ARG A 661 -25.13 45.88 -25.72
CA ARG A 661 -25.87 46.39 -26.89
C ARG A 661 -27.30 45.87 -26.87
N LEU A 662 -28.27 46.78 -26.96
CA LEU A 662 -29.69 46.45 -26.92
C LEU A 662 -30.31 46.51 -28.33
N PRO A 663 -31.29 45.66 -28.65
CA PRO A 663 -32.05 45.79 -29.89
C PRO A 663 -32.84 47.11 -29.88
N ALA A 664 -32.92 47.83 -31.00
CA ALA A 664 -33.74 49.05 -31.14
C ALA A 664 -35.25 48.72 -31.22
N ASP A 665 -35.77 48.13 -30.14
CA ASP A 665 -37.12 47.58 -30.02
C ASP A 665 -38.15 48.56 -29.42
N ASN A 666 -37.73 49.80 -29.15
CA ASN A 666 -38.50 50.84 -28.46
C ASN A 666 -39.05 50.40 -27.08
N ARG A 667 -38.47 49.38 -26.44
CA ARG A 667 -38.83 48.99 -25.08
C ARG A 667 -38.09 49.82 -24.05
N THR A 668 -38.68 49.95 -22.86
CA THR A 668 -38.09 50.67 -21.73
C THR A 668 -37.22 49.74 -20.91
N TYR A 669 -35.99 50.16 -20.66
CA TYR A 669 -35.02 49.49 -19.80
C TYR A 669 -34.74 50.36 -18.59
N VAL A 670 -34.40 49.71 -17.47
CA VAL A 670 -34.17 50.37 -16.18
C VAL A 670 -32.76 50.08 -15.68
N VAL A 671 -32.03 51.16 -15.35
CA VAL A 671 -30.69 51.13 -14.73
C VAL A 671 -30.82 51.51 -13.26
N GLN A 672 -30.31 50.67 -12.36
CA GLN A 672 -30.40 50.84 -10.91
C GLN A 672 -29.01 50.76 -10.26
N LEU A 673 -28.75 51.63 -9.28
CA LEU A 673 -27.56 51.57 -8.44
C LEU A 673 -27.96 51.14 -7.01
N GLU A 674 -27.61 49.92 -6.65
CA GLU A 674 -27.87 49.34 -5.32
C GLU A 674 -26.66 49.53 -4.40
N SER A 675 -26.89 49.79 -3.10
CA SER A 675 -25.81 49.89 -2.10
C SER A 675 -26.02 48.99 -0.90
N THR A 676 -24.95 48.29 -0.50
CA THR A 676 -24.90 47.48 0.73
C THR A 676 -24.53 48.26 1.99
N LEU A 677 -24.35 49.59 1.89
CA LEU A 677 -24.01 50.45 3.03
C LEU A 677 -25.15 50.46 4.06
N SER A 678 -24.87 50.41 5.36
CA SER A 678 -25.95 50.27 6.34
C SER A 678 -26.79 51.55 6.49
N LYS A 679 -28.10 51.46 6.18
CA LYS A 679 -29.11 52.53 6.40
C LYS A 679 -29.34 52.90 7.88
N THR A 680 -28.83 52.09 8.82
CA THR A 680 -28.84 52.43 10.27
C THR A 680 -27.76 53.46 10.62
N THR A 681 -26.64 53.45 9.89
CA THR A 681 -25.47 54.32 10.14
C THR A 681 -25.39 55.50 9.17
N HIS A 682 -25.94 55.35 7.96
CA HIS A 682 -25.89 56.36 6.90
C HIS A 682 -27.28 56.62 6.31
N THR A 683 -27.50 57.81 5.79
CA THR A 683 -28.70 58.19 5.04
C THR A 683 -28.32 58.41 3.57
N TYR A 684 -28.90 57.64 2.65
CA TYR A 684 -28.66 57.72 1.20
C TYR A 684 -29.87 57.21 0.40
N THR A 685 -29.93 57.55 -0.89
CA THR A 685 -30.94 57.07 -1.85
C THR A 685 -30.30 56.18 -2.92
N GLU A 686 -31.08 55.26 -3.47
CA GLU A 686 -30.65 54.34 -4.54
C GLU A 686 -31.29 54.80 -5.86
N PRO A 687 -30.53 55.45 -6.76
CA PRO A 687 -31.07 56.06 -7.97
C PRO A 687 -31.48 54.99 -9.00
N VAL A 688 -32.62 55.25 -9.65
CA VAL A 688 -33.24 54.40 -10.67
C VAL A 688 -33.53 55.26 -11.91
N LEU A 689 -32.99 54.89 -13.07
CA LEU A 689 -33.11 55.61 -14.34
C LEU A 689 -33.80 54.73 -15.38
N TYR A 690 -34.76 55.30 -16.12
CA TYR A 690 -35.48 54.60 -17.18
C TYR A 690 -35.11 55.21 -18.54
N PHE A 691 -34.92 54.36 -19.56
CA PHE A 691 -34.66 54.81 -20.93
C PHE A 691 -35.24 53.85 -21.98
N THR A 692 -35.57 54.38 -23.15
CA THR A 692 -36.10 53.59 -24.28
C THR A 692 -35.00 53.21 -25.26
N SER A 693 -35.02 51.96 -25.73
CA SER A 693 -34.07 51.44 -26.72
C SER A 693 -34.51 51.78 -28.16
N ASP A 694 -34.19 52.99 -28.60
CA ASP A 694 -34.65 53.60 -29.86
C ASP A 694 -33.59 53.64 -30.98
N GLY A 695 -32.50 52.89 -30.84
CA GLY A 695 -31.37 52.84 -31.78
C GLY A 695 -30.36 53.98 -31.64
N HIS A 696 -30.54 54.89 -30.67
CA HIS A 696 -29.60 56.00 -30.41
C HIS A 696 -28.73 55.75 -29.18
N TYR A 697 -27.53 56.32 -29.17
CA TYR A 697 -26.63 56.23 -28.03
C TYR A 697 -27.19 56.94 -26.77
N LYS A 698 -27.13 56.28 -25.61
CA LYS A 698 -27.60 56.83 -24.31
C LYS A 698 -26.46 56.93 -23.30
N HIS A 699 -26.41 58.02 -22.52
CA HIS A 699 -25.41 58.20 -21.46
C HIS A 699 -26.05 58.72 -20.16
N PHE A 700 -25.66 58.17 -19.02
CA PHE A 700 -26.19 58.51 -17.70
C PHE A 700 -25.07 58.79 -16.69
N THR A 701 -25.28 59.75 -15.79
CA THR A 701 -24.37 60.03 -14.68
C THR A 701 -25.10 59.88 -13.36
N ILE A 702 -24.50 59.16 -12.40
CA ILE A 702 -25.07 58.86 -11.09
C ILE A 702 -24.08 59.29 -10.00
N ASP A 703 -24.52 60.15 -9.09
CA ASP A 703 -23.73 60.62 -7.94
C ASP A 703 -24.25 59.97 -6.64
N PHE A 704 -23.37 59.34 -5.86
CA PHE A 704 -23.67 58.64 -4.62
C PHE A 704 -22.91 59.23 -3.42
N GLU A 705 -23.62 60.02 -2.61
CA GLU A 705 -23.08 60.75 -1.45
C GLU A 705 -23.85 60.42 -0.15
N PRO A 706 -23.46 59.37 0.60
CA PRO A 706 -24.14 59.00 1.83
C PRO A 706 -23.76 59.93 3.00
N LYS A 707 -24.74 60.34 3.82
CA LYS A 707 -24.54 61.17 5.02
C LYS A 707 -24.52 60.32 6.30
N VAL A 708 -23.46 60.40 7.10
CA VAL A 708 -23.34 59.68 8.38
C VAL A 708 -24.35 60.23 9.40
N LYS A 709 -25.12 59.35 10.07
CA LYS A 709 -25.98 59.73 11.19
C LYS A 709 -25.10 59.93 12.43
N SER A 710 -25.00 61.16 12.97
CA SER A 710 -24.19 61.45 14.16
C SER A 710 -24.79 60.77 15.39
N LEU A 711 -23.97 59.99 16.11
CA LEU A 711 -24.30 59.43 17.43
C LEU A 711 -24.43 60.57 18.46
N GLU A 712 -25.64 61.05 18.70
CA GLU A 712 -25.99 61.44 20.06
C GLU A 712 -26.06 60.13 20.87
N GLN A 713 -25.26 60.09 21.92
CA GLN A 713 -25.05 58.94 22.78
C GLN A 713 -26.34 58.64 23.55
N GLU A 714 -27.24 57.86 22.94
CA GLU A 714 -28.32 57.19 23.65
C GLU A 714 -27.69 56.28 24.71
N LEU A 715 -27.58 56.82 25.92
CA LEU A 715 -27.37 56.09 27.16
C LEU A 715 -28.44 54.99 27.24
N ARG A 716 -28.06 53.76 26.91
CA ARG A 716 -28.92 52.58 27.06
C ARG A 716 -29.44 52.50 28.49
N GLN A 717 -30.75 52.28 28.61
CA GLN A 717 -31.56 52.22 29.85
C GLN A 717 -31.08 51.21 30.92
N THR A 718 -30.01 50.44 30.69
CA THR A 718 -29.45 49.51 31.67
C THR A 718 -28.47 50.16 32.67
N SER A 719 -27.99 51.39 32.42
CA SER A 719 -27.02 52.08 33.31
C SER A 719 -27.64 52.96 34.40
N LEU A 720 -28.96 53.18 34.39
CA LEU A 720 -29.66 53.99 35.42
C LEU A 720 -29.95 53.22 36.72
N LEU A 721 -29.88 51.88 36.70
CA LEU A 721 -30.07 51.04 37.89
C LEU A 721 -28.80 50.86 38.73
N VAL A 722 -27.62 51.20 38.19
CA VAL A 722 -26.34 50.98 38.88
C VAL A 722 -26.14 51.99 40.02
N ILE A 723 -26.59 53.23 39.85
CA ILE A 723 -26.41 54.32 40.82
C ILE A 723 -27.15 54.06 42.15
N PRO A 724 -28.46 53.70 42.18
CA PRO A 724 -29.13 53.39 43.43
C PRO A 724 -28.60 52.09 44.07
N LEU A 725 -28.13 51.13 43.26
CA LEU A 725 -27.64 49.84 43.75
C LEU A 725 -26.25 49.97 44.42
N VAL A 726 -25.37 50.82 43.88
CA VAL A 726 -24.11 51.20 44.54
C VAL A 726 -24.38 52.03 45.81
N GLY A 727 -25.36 52.94 45.79
CA GLY A 727 -25.78 53.70 46.97
C GLY A 727 -26.29 52.80 48.11
N LEU A 728 -27.11 51.79 47.79
CA LEU A 728 -27.58 50.79 48.75
C LEU A 728 -26.43 49.92 49.29
N LEU A 729 -25.46 49.57 48.46
CA LEU A 729 -24.31 48.77 48.87
C LEU A 729 -23.36 49.55 49.80
N VAL A 730 -23.17 50.84 49.56
CA VAL A 730 -22.43 51.73 50.48
C VAL A 730 -23.17 51.88 51.81
N LEU A 731 -24.49 52.08 51.79
CA LEU A 731 -25.31 52.12 53.02
C LEU A 731 -25.25 50.80 53.80
N ALA A 732 -25.26 49.66 53.11
CA ALA A 732 -25.14 48.34 53.72
C ALA A 732 -23.77 48.11 54.36
N VAL A 733 -22.69 48.64 53.79
CA VAL A 733 -21.33 48.56 54.36
C VAL A 733 -21.18 49.53 55.55
N VAL A 734 -21.70 50.75 55.46
CA VAL A 734 -21.60 51.76 56.54
C VAL A 734 -22.43 51.37 57.76
N HIS A 735 -23.57 50.71 57.57
CA HIS A 735 -24.43 50.24 58.67
C HIS A 735 -24.36 48.72 58.89
N ARG A 736 -23.26 48.07 58.46
CA ARG A 736 -23.11 46.60 58.48
C ARG A 736 -23.39 45.98 59.85
N ASP A 737 -22.94 46.63 60.94
CA ASP A 737 -23.05 46.06 62.29
C ASP A 737 -24.50 46.16 62.82
N LYS A 738 -25.28 47.17 62.37
CA LYS A 738 -26.72 47.29 62.68
C LYS A 738 -27.58 46.35 61.81
N LEU A 739 -27.18 46.16 60.55
CA LEU A 739 -27.86 45.25 59.61
C LEU A 739 -27.62 43.77 59.96
N LEU A 740 -26.42 43.39 60.40
CA LEU A 740 -26.15 42.03 60.91
C LEU A 740 -26.95 41.74 62.18
N GLY A 741 -27.09 42.71 63.09
CA GLY A 741 -27.89 42.57 64.31
C GLY A 741 -29.38 42.35 64.03
N HIS A 742 -29.96 43.05 63.05
CA HIS A 742 -31.34 42.83 62.63
C HIS A 742 -31.54 41.54 61.82
N LEU A 743 -30.59 41.15 60.96
CA LEU A 743 -30.65 39.90 60.18
C LEU A 743 -30.47 38.64 61.07
N LEU A 744 -29.68 38.71 62.14
CA LEU A 744 -29.54 37.62 63.11
C LEU A 744 -30.74 37.53 64.07
N ALA A 745 -31.41 38.65 64.39
CA ALA A 745 -32.65 38.66 65.18
C ALA A 745 -33.91 38.23 64.38
N LEU A 746 -33.88 38.36 63.04
CA LEU A 746 -34.91 37.84 62.12
C LEU A 746 -34.64 36.37 61.74
N GLY A 747 -33.40 35.91 61.77
CA GLY A 747 -32.99 34.53 61.46
C GLY A 747 -33.30 33.48 62.52
N SER A 748 -33.51 33.87 63.79
CA SER A 748 -33.90 32.93 64.86
C SER A 748 -35.38 32.56 64.88
N ASN A 749 -36.25 33.29 64.14
CA ASN A 749 -37.70 33.09 64.18
C ASN A 749 -38.32 32.46 62.90
N VAL A 750 -37.54 32.05 61.89
CA VAL A 750 -38.11 31.63 60.58
C VAL A 750 -37.70 30.23 60.07
N ALA A 751 -36.77 29.49 60.68
CA ALA A 751 -36.41 28.16 60.16
C ALA A 751 -36.53 26.98 61.17
N ALA A 752 -37.42 27.14 62.16
CA ALA A 752 -38.21 26.01 62.70
C ALA A 752 -39.35 25.57 61.74
N ARG A 753 -39.36 26.06 60.49
CA ARG A 753 -40.35 25.75 59.45
C ARG A 753 -39.68 25.72 58.08
N ALA A 754 -39.13 24.56 57.71
CA ALA A 754 -39.14 24.02 56.34
C ALA A 754 -38.28 22.76 56.27
N GLN A 755 -38.80 21.67 56.86
CA GLN A 755 -38.54 20.34 56.32
C GLN A 755 -39.06 20.32 54.87
N GLN A 756 -38.22 19.95 53.90
CA GLN A 756 -38.43 18.76 53.05
C GLN A 756 -37.52 18.77 51.81
N LYS A 757 -36.78 17.67 51.71
CA LYS A 757 -36.26 17.00 50.51
C LYS A 757 -35.16 17.69 49.69
N THR A 758 -33.94 17.37 50.09
CA THR A 758 -32.80 17.09 49.20
C THR A 758 -32.42 15.61 49.33
N THR A 759 -32.40 14.87 48.21
CA THR A 759 -31.49 13.73 48.02
C THR A 759 -30.96 13.74 46.59
N ARG A 760 -29.68 13.40 46.51
CA ARG A 760 -28.65 13.65 45.50
C ARG A 760 -28.56 12.49 44.48
N PRO A 761 -28.09 12.69 43.23
CA PRO A 761 -27.90 11.62 42.26
C PRO A 761 -26.48 11.01 42.31
N SER A 762 -26.35 9.78 41.80
CA SER A 762 -25.11 9.02 41.60
C SER A 762 -24.96 8.56 40.14
N ARG A 763 -23.71 8.61 39.61
CA ARG A 763 -23.16 7.92 38.40
C ARG A 763 -23.12 6.37 38.64
N PRO A 764 -22.82 5.44 37.68
CA PRO A 764 -22.24 5.62 36.33
C PRO A 764 -22.61 4.65 35.15
N GLU A 765 -22.15 5.05 33.94
CA GLU A 765 -21.59 4.32 32.77
C GLU A 765 -22.25 3.16 31.97
N ILE A 766 -21.88 3.16 30.67
CA ILE A 766 -21.96 2.17 29.57
C ILE A 766 -23.19 2.20 28.62
N LEU A 767 -22.99 2.67 27.37
CA LEU A 767 -23.77 2.39 26.15
C LEU A 767 -22.80 2.57 24.95
N ASP A 768 -22.34 1.56 24.20
CA ASP A 768 -22.95 0.61 23.24
C ASP A 768 -22.74 1.01 21.76
N LYS A 769 -22.20 0.07 20.98
CA LYS A 769 -21.46 0.23 19.71
C LYS A 769 -22.34 0.38 18.46
N ASN A 770 -23.66 0.33 18.57
CA ASN A 770 -24.57 0.37 17.41
C ASN A 770 -24.89 1.78 16.89
N SER A 771 -24.30 2.82 17.47
CA SER A 771 -24.53 4.22 17.07
C SER A 771 -23.53 4.75 16.03
N ILE A 772 -22.48 3.96 15.70
CA ILE A 772 -21.41 4.40 14.78
C ILE A 772 -21.67 3.98 13.32
N GLU A 773 -22.43 2.91 13.07
CA GLU A 773 -22.71 2.45 11.69
C GLU A 773 -23.81 3.25 10.97
N GLN A 774 -24.67 3.96 11.70
CA GLN A 774 -25.72 4.79 11.09
C GLN A 774 -25.20 6.11 10.49
N ILE A 775 -24.00 6.55 10.86
CA ILE A 775 -23.39 7.79 10.34
C ILE A 775 -22.58 7.51 9.07
N LEU A 776 -22.02 6.31 8.91
CA LEU A 776 -21.23 5.95 7.73
C LEU A 776 -22.10 5.66 6.48
N ASN A 777 -23.32 5.18 6.66
CA ASN A 777 -24.21 4.85 5.54
C ASN A 777 -24.93 6.05 4.91
N SER A 778 -24.93 7.22 5.55
CA SER A 778 -25.58 8.43 5.02
C SER A 778 -24.68 9.30 4.14
N VAL A 779 -23.37 9.03 4.10
CA VAL A 779 -22.39 9.86 3.36
C VAL A 779 -22.09 9.32 1.96
N ASN A 780 -22.32 8.03 1.68
CA ASN A 780 -21.96 7.41 0.38
C ASN A 780 -23.10 7.31 -0.65
N ALA A 781 -24.30 7.83 -0.36
CA ALA A 781 -25.46 7.69 -1.25
C ALA A 781 -25.81 8.96 -2.09
N ALA A 782 -24.91 9.95 -2.18
CA ALA A 782 -25.13 11.16 -2.96
C ALA A 782 -24.23 11.21 -4.21
N GLY A 783 -24.48 10.32 -5.17
CA GLY A 783 -23.72 10.33 -6.42
C GLY A 783 -24.20 9.35 -7.48
N LYS A 784 -25.38 9.58 -8.09
CA LYS A 784 -25.63 9.43 -9.54
C LYS A 784 -27.11 9.68 -9.89
N ARG A 785 -27.31 10.62 -10.82
CA ARG A 785 -28.57 10.88 -11.53
C ARG A 785 -28.87 9.73 -12.51
N THR A 786 -30.09 9.23 -12.53
CA THR A 786 -30.64 8.40 -13.62
C THR A 786 -31.69 9.18 -14.40
N GLY A 787 -31.56 9.16 -15.73
CA GLY A 787 -32.48 9.76 -16.69
C GLY A 787 -33.81 9.03 -16.81
N LYS A 788 -34.85 9.78 -17.16
CA LYS A 788 -36.22 9.34 -17.40
C LYS A 788 -36.33 8.60 -18.75
N GLN A 789 -36.96 7.42 -18.76
CA GLN A 789 -37.70 6.92 -19.92
C GLN A 789 -39.19 7.21 -19.76
N LYS A 790 -39.81 7.71 -20.83
CA LYS A 790 -41.25 7.91 -21.03
C LYS A 790 -41.85 6.60 -21.56
N LYS A 791 -42.96 6.15 -20.96
CA LYS A 791 -43.90 5.19 -21.56
C LYS A 791 -45.07 5.98 -22.15
N VAL A 792 -45.39 5.69 -23.40
CA VAL A 792 -46.55 6.19 -24.15
C VAL A 792 -47.77 5.33 -23.80
N GLN A 793 -48.88 6.00 -23.51
CA GLN A 793 -50.21 5.62 -23.96
C GLN A 793 -50.61 6.62 -25.02
#